data_AF-A0A6T1G835-F1
#
_entry.id   AF-A0A6T1G835-F1
#
_cell.length_a   1.000
_cell.length_b   1.000
_cell.length_c   1.000
_cell.angle_alpha   90.00
_cell.angle_beta   90.00
_cell.angle_gamma   90.00
#
_symmetry.space_group_name_H-M   'P 1'
#
loop_
_entity.id
_entity.type
_entity.pdbx_description
1 polymer ?
#
loop_
_entity_poly.entity_id
_entity_poly.type
_entity_poly.pdbx_seq_one_letter_code
_entity_poly.pdbx_strand_id
1 'polypeptide(L)'
;MAGKTSVVRALRHGPGEGALAALDDRTLALERGSLWDELQLYDFGGQPEYYPWHRLFITPEALYLVFTEASLPLEQLKREVQEQLDHLLSAAGAVPVLLVLAKADLAEDPSALDDKAHELERSMRDWAASMCAYSAGGRPLRVPLVLGAHVVSASTGQGLPDLRRAMRSALLATDGHGARLFPRFKEKVPMAYERVRSLLRAVAYGEGVASALECEPAAGGLLRSGEPPSVCFLHFQTLLKALKQALEGAPEKVRAPFLLDGPETVLKDALSLLEGEGHILRTGAGAEGRVHLDPSWLVDAVRGLADHRLCARYGTELQERAMRDLAKTWERAEGGLSSPQYVELLQAYARTGVAAEALLRRLFEPAMRRYGLRLAELRQIFEELDLLFETGEDGACVVPVRLDDSPPGGFEEECELGADAAACQVVGAFGLGYLPPGFTQRLVVAMRREFGQYHRCFSLGGVVKKRADSETKVLFFWDLQRCKLTLRAQSEGDGREAHRDALHQRVDDMKKVVLRVAEQWAGVDLTFTQEPVVNYKEAARANEQVCARQRLRGQRVHGTFKSEDALEMMKAADAVQQAGGTFTWVHNAQGKASWFDTWRQKCRQASVIIVLFSKSYRGNFTEALKQEAKVIKDMYESKLAKLYVFDPKKHGSEAVQVNLQKGAAGMGDIGAWLGFLRRHGVN
;
A
#
# COMPACT_ATOMS: atom_id res chain seq x y z
N MET A 1 -5.25 16.04 -0.93
CA MET A 1 -3.83 15.60 -0.89
C MET A 1 -3.13 16.52 0.09
N ALA A 2 -2.47 15.95 1.09
CA ALA A 2 -2.08 16.61 2.34
C ALA A 2 -0.87 17.58 2.28
N GLY A 3 -0.39 18.04 1.13
CA GLY A 3 0.64 19.10 1.06
C GLY A 3 2.05 18.73 1.54
N LYS A 4 2.38 17.44 1.71
CA LYS A 4 3.66 16.93 2.22
C LYS A 4 4.89 17.49 1.50
N THR A 5 4.99 17.29 0.19
CA THR A 5 6.15 17.73 -0.62
C THR A 5 6.36 19.25 -0.53
N SER A 6 5.27 20.03 -0.49
CA SER A 6 5.34 21.48 -0.31
C SER A 6 5.88 21.88 1.05
N VAL A 7 5.45 21.22 2.13
CA VAL A 7 5.98 21.46 3.48
C VAL A 7 7.46 21.07 3.57
N VAL A 8 7.83 19.91 3.01
CA VAL A 8 9.23 19.46 2.95
C VAL A 8 10.11 20.47 2.22
N ARG A 9 9.69 20.95 1.05
CA ARG A 9 10.42 21.98 0.30
C ARG A 9 10.52 23.28 1.10
N ALA A 10 9.43 23.69 1.76
CA ALA A 10 9.43 24.90 2.58
C ALA A 10 10.35 24.79 3.81
N LEU A 11 10.47 23.61 4.41
CA LEU A 11 11.43 23.37 5.50
C LEU A 11 12.90 23.40 5.01
N ARG A 12 13.15 23.06 3.74
CA ARG A 12 14.49 23.09 3.12
C ARG A 12 14.91 24.47 2.63
N HIS A 13 14.01 25.15 1.92
CA HIS A 13 14.36 26.34 1.13
C HIS A 13 13.66 27.62 1.61
N GLY A 14 12.65 27.51 2.49
CA GLY A 14 11.84 28.63 2.96
C GLY A 14 10.45 28.67 2.31
N PRO A 15 9.52 29.47 2.86
CA PRO A 15 8.15 29.57 2.38
C PRO A 15 8.08 30.17 0.96
N GLY A 16 7.04 29.82 0.20
CA GLY A 16 6.78 30.39 -1.13
C GLY A 16 7.56 29.77 -2.29
N GLU A 17 8.71 29.10 -2.06
CA GLU A 17 9.45 28.36 -3.08
C GLU A 17 8.86 26.94 -3.37
N GLY A 18 7.74 26.59 -2.71
CA GLY A 18 7.23 25.22 -2.62
C GLY A 18 5.88 24.91 -3.28
N ALA A 19 5.28 25.83 -4.04
CA ALA A 19 4.04 25.55 -4.77
C ALA A 19 4.32 24.65 -5.98
N LEU A 20 3.85 23.40 -5.94
CA LEU A 20 3.91 22.49 -7.07
C LEU A 20 2.93 22.98 -8.15
N ALA A 21 3.43 23.22 -9.37
CA ALA A 21 2.62 23.79 -10.44
C ALA A 21 1.82 22.71 -11.21
N ALA A 22 2.27 21.44 -11.20
CA ALA A 22 1.67 20.36 -11.98
C ALA A 22 1.45 19.04 -11.19
N LEU A 23 0.52 18.21 -11.69
CA LEU A 23 0.33 16.82 -11.25
C LEU A 23 1.61 15.98 -11.39
N ASP A 24 2.50 16.34 -12.31
CA ASP A 24 3.75 15.66 -12.59
C ASP A 24 4.88 15.99 -11.60
N ASP A 25 4.71 17.02 -10.75
CA ASP A 25 5.69 17.38 -9.69
C ASP A 25 5.46 16.59 -8.38
N ARG A 26 4.60 15.57 -8.40
CA ARG A 26 4.29 14.74 -7.24
C ARG A 26 5.39 13.71 -7.01
N THR A 27 5.73 13.49 -5.74
CA THR A 27 6.65 12.42 -5.33
C THR A 27 6.16 11.06 -5.85
N LEU A 28 6.90 10.49 -6.81
CA LEU A 28 6.66 9.15 -7.31
C LEU A 28 7.42 8.14 -6.46
N ALA A 29 6.68 7.35 -5.69
CA ALA A 29 7.16 6.34 -4.75
C ALA A 29 7.96 6.90 -3.58
N LEU A 30 9.14 7.46 -3.82
CA LEU A 30 10.05 7.95 -2.79
C LEU A 30 11.08 8.94 -3.36
N GLU A 31 11.40 9.96 -2.58
CA GLU A 31 12.51 10.89 -2.80
C GLU A 31 13.39 10.98 -1.56
N ARG A 32 14.71 10.91 -1.75
CA ARG A 32 15.71 11.10 -0.67
C ARG A 32 16.34 12.48 -0.78
N GLY A 33 16.62 13.11 0.35
CA GLY A 33 17.54 14.25 0.41
C GLY A 33 17.93 14.60 1.84
N SER A 34 18.57 15.74 2.05
CA SER A 34 18.95 16.23 3.38
C SER A 34 17.96 17.27 3.91
N LEU A 35 17.93 17.43 5.22
CA LEU A 35 17.24 18.52 5.90
C LEU A 35 18.20 19.15 6.93
N TRP A 36 18.51 20.44 6.72
CA TRP A 36 19.40 21.25 7.56
C TRP A 36 20.80 20.65 7.78
N ASP A 37 21.29 19.83 6.85
CA ASP A 37 22.56 19.07 6.93
C ASP A 37 22.70 18.16 8.18
N GLU A 38 21.64 18.04 8.98
CA GLU A 38 21.59 17.26 10.22
C GLU A 38 20.82 15.96 10.03
N LEU A 39 19.85 15.93 9.10
CA LEU A 39 18.89 14.83 8.96
C LEU A 39 18.81 14.31 7.53
N GLN A 40 18.74 13.00 7.39
CA GLN A 40 18.31 12.36 6.15
C GLN A 40 16.79 12.37 6.08
N LEU A 41 16.26 12.79 4.93
CA LEU A 41 14.84 12.86 4.68
C LEU A 41 14.44 11.86 3.60
N TYR A 42 13.42 11.07 3.91
CA TYR A 42 12.70 10.21 2.99
C TYR A 42 11.30 10.78 2.80
N ASP A 43 11.04 11.38 1.64
CA ASP A 43 9.70 11.82 1.24
C ASP A 43 9.00 10.69 0.47
N PHE A 44 8.00 10.09 1.09
CA PHE A 44 7.27 8.97 0.52
C PHE A 44 6.18 9.42 -0.47
N GLY A 45 5.65 8.52 -1.30
CA GLY A 45 4.36 8.74 -1.95
C GLY A 45 3.25 8.89 -0.90
N GLY A 46 2.24 9.71 -1.17
CA GLY A 46 1.10 9.88 -0.24
C GLY A 46 -0.01 8.85 -0.46
N GLN A 47 0.02 8.15 -1.59
CA GLN A 47 -1.03 7.26 -2.05
C GLN A 47 -0.90 5.88 -1.38
N PRO A 48 -2.02 5.23 -0.98
CA PRO A 48 -1.99 3.92 -0.30
C PRO A 48 -1.31 2.80 -1.10
N GLU A 49 -1.29 2.88 -2.43
CA GLU A 49 -0.59 1.90 -3.28
C GLU A 49 0.94 1.91 -3.03
N TYR A 50 1.47 2.97 -2.43
CA TYR A 50 2.87 3.06 -2.07
C TYR A 50 3.21 2.39 -0.73
N TYR A 51 2.24 2.17 0.16
CA TYR A 51 2.50 1.65 1.51
C TYR A 51 3.20 0.29 1.53
N PRO A 52 2.88 -0.69 0.65
CA PRO A 52 3.65 -1.92 0.56
C PRO A 52 5.14 -1.70 0.26
N TRP A 53 5.47 -0.66 -0.50
CA TRP A 53 6.84 -0.31 -0.88
C TRP A 53 7.57 0.47 0.21
N HIS A 54 6.85 1.32 0.96
CA HIS A 54 7.43 2.11 2.06
C HIS A 54 8.09 1.25 3.11
N ARG A 55 7.57 0.03 3.35
CA ARG A 55 8.10 -0.93 4.31
C ARG A 55 9.60 -1.22 4.15
N LEU A 56 10.14 -1.09 2.94
CA LEU A 56 11.58 -1.26 2.68
C LEU A 56 12.45 -0.16 3.32
N PHE A 57 11.84 0.98 3.65
CA PHE A 57 12.52 2.21 4.07
C PHE A 57 12.07 2.69 5.46
N ILE A 58 11.02 2.07 6.03
CA ILE A 58 10.55 2.38 7.38
C ILE A 58 11.43 1.63 8.37
N THR A 59 12.13 2.38 9.23
CA THR A 59 13.02 1.87 10.26
C THR A 59 12.57 2.32 11.67
N PRO A 60 12.87 1.56 12.73
CA PRO A 60 12.47 1.92 14.09
C PRO A 60 13.20 3.14 14.67
N GLU A 61 14.37 3.51 14.12
CA GLU A 61 15.21 4.62 14.60
C GLU A 61 14.98 5.92 13.82
N ALA A 62 13.74 6.16 13.37
CA ALA A 62 13.39 7.34 12.57
C ALA A 62 12.29 8.17 13.24
N LEU A 63 12.32 9.49 12.99
CA LEU A 63 11.22 10.40 13.31
C LEU A 63 10.25 10.45 12.12
N TYR A 64 8.97 10.16 12.38
CA TYR A 64 7.94 10.17 11.35
C TYR A 64 7.09 11.43 11.40
N LEU A 65 6.85 12.02 10.23
CA LEU A 65 5.91 13.11 10.04
C LEU A 65 4.67 12.55 9.31
N VAL A 66 3.52 12.55 9.98
CA VAL A 66 2.25 12.08 9.42
C VAL A 66 1.42 13.27 8.99
N PHE A 67 1.04 13.31 7.71
CA PHE A 67 0.42 14.48 7.10
C PHE A 67 -1.09 14.30 6.90
N THR A 68 -1.84 15.36 7.13
CA THR A 68 -3.24 15.50 6.71
C THR A 68 -3.52 16.94 6.27
N GLU A 69 -4.66 17.16 5.61
CA GLU A 69 -5.02 18.46 5.04
C GLU A 69 -5.97 19.23 5.98
N ALA A 70 -5.54 20.41 6.46
CA ALA A 70 -6.23 21.17 7.51
C ALA A 70 -7.69 21.52 7.18
N SER A 71 -8.04 21.66 5.89
CA SER A 71 -9.39 21.98 5.42
C SER A 71 -10.39 20.81 5.55
N LEU A 72 -9.93 19.56 5.73
CA LEU A 72 -10.82 18.41 5.82
C LEU A 72 -11.58 18.38 7.15
N PRO A 73 -12.82 17.87 7.19
CA PRO A 73 -13.53 17.67 8.46
C PRO A 73 -12.74 16.80 9.44
N LEU A 74 -12.85 17.07 10.75
CA LEU A 74 -12.09 16.38 11.80
C LEU A 74 -12.17 14.85 11.70
N GLU A 75 -13.36 14.30 11.47
CA GLU A 75 -13.55 12.84 11.33
C GLU A 75 -12.81 12.25 10.13
N GLN A 76 -12.64 13.03 9.06
CA GLN A 76 -11.81 12.62 7.94
C GLN A 76 -10.31 12.71 8.28
N LEU A 77 -9.88 13.74 9.02
CA LEU A 77 -8.49 13.83 9.52
C LEU A 77 -8.14 12.61 10.37
N LYS A 78 -9.00 12.27 11.33
CA LYS A 78 -8.82 11.11 12.22
C LYS A 78 -8.60 9.83 11.42
N ARG A 79 -9.45 9.56 10.43
CA ARG A 79 -9.33 8.38 9.57
C ARG A 79 -8.04 8.36 8.75
N GLU A 80 -7.68 9.48 8.10
CA GLU A 80 -6.46 9.56 7.27
C GLU A 80 -5.18 9.44 8.09
N VAL A 81 -5.17 9.99 9.31
CA VAL A 81 -4.02 9.85 10.23
C VAL A 81 -3.97 8.45 10.80
N GLN A 82 -5.10 7.88 11.23
CA GLN A 82 -5.15 6.52 11.76
C GLN A 82 -4.64 5.50 10.72
N GLU A 83 -5.03 5.60 9.45
CA GLU A 83 -4.54 4.70 8.39
C GLU A 83 -3.00 4.74 8.25
N GLN A 84 -2.41 5.93 8.38
CA GLN A 84 -0.96 6.10 8.35
C GLN A 84 -0.29 5.55 9.63
N LEU A 85 -0.91 5.72 10.81
CA LEU A 85 -0.41 5.16 12.05
C LEU A 85 -0.52 3.63 12.10
N ASP A 86 -1.60 3.06 11.56
CA ASP A 86 -1.79 1.62 11.38
C ASP A 86 -0.66 1.03 10.50
N HIS A 87 -0.28 1.76 9.44
CA HIS A 87 0.87 1.39 8.61
C HIS A 87 2.18 1.40 9.40
N LEU A 88 2.48 2.48 10.14
CA LEU A 88 3.70 2.60 10.95
C LEU A 88 3.76 1.56 12.08
N LEU A 89 2.64 1.32 12.76
CA LEU A 89 2.50 0.28 13.78
C LEU A 89 2.95 -1.07 13.23
N SER A 90 2.45 -1.44 12.05
CA SER A 90 2.73 -2.74 11.44
C SER A 90 4.14 -2.89 10.86
N ALA A 91 4.79 -1.77 10.53
CA ALA A 91 6.08 -1.73 9.86
C ALA A 91 7.27 -1.53 10.83
N ALA A 92 7.14 -0.66 11.83
CA ALA A 92 8.22 -0.36 12.79
C ALA A 92 7.78 -0.30 14.26
N GLY A 93 6.47 -0.30 14.56
CA GLY A 93 5.95 -0.34 15.91
C GLY A 93 6.16 0.98 16.68
N ALA A 94 6.91 0.94 17.78
CA ALA A 94 7.10 2.09 18.67
C ALA A 94 8.07 3.13 18.09
N VAL A 95 7.56 3.92 17.14
CA VAL A 95 8.28 5.02 16.51
C VAL A 95 7.71 6.38 16.96
N PRO A 96 8.55 7.42 17.14
CA PRO A 96 8.08 8.76 17.43
C PRO A 96 7.43 9.40 16.20
N VAL A 97 6.27 10.02 16.43
CA VAL A 97 5.44 10.63 15.37
C VAL A 97 5.06 12.07 15.72
N LEU A 98 5.19 12.97 14.74
CA LEU A 98 4.56 14.29 14.76
C LEU A 98 3.45 14.34 13.71
N LEU A 99 2.26 14.81 14.12
CA LEU A 99 1.13 15.01 13.22
C LEU A 99 1.25 16.41 12.58
N VAL A 100 1.00 16.51 11.28
CA VAL A 100 1.13 17.75 10.52
C VAL A 100 -0.17 18.02 9.75
N LEU A 101 -0.90 19.04 10.18
CA LEU A 101 -2.08 19.57 9.50
C LEU A 101 -1.61 20.65 8.52
N ALA A 102 -1.37 20.26 7.27
CA ALA A 102 -0.85 21.15 6.26
C ALA A 102 -1.95 21.94 5.53
N LYS A 103 -1.54 22.97 4.78
CA LYS A 103 -2.42 23.90 4.05
C LYS A 103 -3.38 24.64 4.98
N ALA A 104 -2.87 25.09 6.12
CA ALA A 104 -3.64 25.90 7.07
C ALA A 104 -4.29 27.14 6.43
N ASP A 105 -3.65 27.69 5.40
CA ASP A 105 -4.15 28.82 4.60
C ASP A 105 -5.44 28.53 3.82
N LEU A 106 -5.81 27.26 3.65
CA LEU A 106 -7.05 26.85 2.98
C LEU A 106 -8.19 26.46 3.94
N ALA A 107 -7.98 26.60 5.26
CA ALA A 107 -9.01 26.30 6.23
C ALA A 107 -10.13 27.35 6.20
N GLU A 108 -11.38 26.89 6.32
CA GLU A 108 -12.55 27.79 6.36
C GLU A 108 -12.55 28.68 7.62
N ASP A 109 -12.08 28.13 8.75
CA ASP A 109 -11.93 28.84 10.01
C ASP A 109 -10.51 28.64 10.57
N PRO A 110 -9.60 29.60 10.31
CA PRO A 110 -8.23 29.56 10.84
C PRO A 110 -8.17 29.59 12.37
N SER A 111 -9.16 30.18 13.05
CA SER A 111 -9.15 30.33 14.50
C SER A 111 -9.43 29.01 15.24
N ALA A 112 -10.14 28.08 14.59
CA ALA A 112 -10.45 26.76 15.13
C ALA A 112 -9.37 25.69 14.83
N LEU A 113 -8.30 26.02 14.09
CA LEU A 113 -7.30 25.03 13.66
C LEU A 113 -6.50 24.45 14.82
N ASP A 114 -6.18 25.26 15.83
CA ASP A 114 -5.43 24.79 16.99
C ASP A 114 -6.28 23.81 17.81
N ASP A 115 -7.55 24.14 18.08
CA ASP A 115 -8.48 23.23 18.77
C ASP A 115 -8.64 21.90 18.01
N LYS A 116 -8.74 21.98 16.68
CA LYS A 116 -8.82 20.82 15.79
C LYS A 116 -7.56 19.96 15.85
N ALA A 117 -6.38 20.57 15.92
CA ALA A 117 -5.11 19.86 16.05
C ALA A 117 -5.00 19.16 17.42
N HIS A 118 -5.39 19.83 18.51
CA HIS A 118 -5.40 19.24 19.86
C HIS A 118 -6.37 18.06 19.96
N GLU A 119 -7.57 18.18 19.38
CA GLU A 119 -8.55 17.11 19.36
C GLU A 119 -8.08 15.91 18.52
N LEU A 120 -7.42 16.16 17.38
CA LEU A 120 -6.79 15.11 16.60
C LEU A 120 -5.68 14.39 17.38
N GLU A 121 -4.78 15.14 18.02
CA GLU A 121 -3.71 14.60 18.87
C GLU A 121 -4.27 13.70 19.98
N ARG A 122 -5.29 14.19 20.71
CA ARG A 122 -5.97 13.43 21.76
C ARG A 122 -6.55 12.13 21.21
N SER A 123 -7.31 12.21 20.12
CA SER A 123 -7.92 11.04 19.50
C SER A 123 -6.89 10.00 19.05
N MET A 124 -5.73 10.41 18.55
CA MET A 124 -4.67 9.48 18.13
C MET A 124 -3.92 8.89 19.33
N ARG A 125 -3.80 9.61 20.44
CA ARG A 125 -3.28 9.04 21.70
C ARG A 125 -4.24 8.03 22.31
N ASP A 126 -5.55 8.30 22.28
CA ASP A 126 -6.57 7.37 22.75
C ASP A 126 -6.59 6.09 21.91
N TRP A 127 -6.47 6.23 20.58
CA TRP A 127 -6.26 5.10 19.68
C TRP A 127 -5.01 4.31 20.05
N ALA A 128 -3.87 4.96 20.23
CA ALA A 128 -2.61 4.30 20.59
C ALA A 128 -2.72 3.55 21.93
N ALA A 129 -3.41 4.13 22.93
CA ALA A 129 -3.68 3.48 24.21
C ALA A 129 -4.57 2.24 24.05
N SER A 130 -5.61 2.33 23.23
CA SER A 130 -6.46 1.17 22.88
C SER A 130 -5.66 0.06 22.21
N MET A 131 -4.73 0.40 21.31
CA MET A 131 -3.86 -0.56 20.64
C MET A 131 -2.82 -1.17 21.59
N CYS A 132 -2.32 -0.41 22.56
CA CYS A 132 -1.45 -0.97 23.62
C CYS A 132 -2.18 -1.96 24.53
N ALA A 133 -3.48 -1.72 24.81
CA ALA A 133 -4.31 -2.63 25.59
C ALA A 133 -4.59 -3.94 24.82
N TYR A 134 -4.52 -3.91 23.48
CA TYR A 134 -4.56 -5.10 22.66
C TYR A 134 -3.27 -5.91 22.83
N SER A 135 -3.40 -7.20 23.15
CA SER A 135 -2.27 -8.13 23.20
C SER A 135 -2.34 -9.10 22.03
N ALA A 136 -1.39 -8.99 21.10
CA ALA A 136 -1.18 -9.99 20.06
C ALA A 136 -0.31 -11.11 20.64
N GLY A 137 -0.82 -12.35 20.70
CA GLY A 137 -0.06 -13.48 21.27
C GLY A 137 0.42 -13.26 22.72
N GLY A 138 -0.33 -12.52 23.53
CA GLY A 138 0.00 -12.23 24.94
C GLY A 138 1.10 -11.18 25.16
N ARG A 139 1.58 -10.51 24.12
CA ARG A 139 2.53 -9.38 24.24
C ARG A 139 1.84 -8.05 23.92
N PRO A 140 2.05 -6.99 24.71
CA PRO A 140 1.50 -5.67 24.39
C PRO A 140 2.12 -5.15 23.10
N LEU A 141 1.29 -4.49 22.28
CA LEU A 141 1.75 -3.87 21.06
C LEU A 141 2.67 -2.68 21.35
N ARG A 142 3.76 -2.58 20.59
CA ARG A 142 4.63 -1.40 20.55
C ARG A 142 4.03 -0.42 19.55
N VAL A 143 3.29 0.57 20.04
CA VAL A 143 2.52 1.51 19.21
C VAL A 143 3.28 2.80 18.89
N PRO A 144 2.99 3.48 17.76
CA PRO A 144 3.56 4.77 17.46
C PRO A 144 3.31 5.80 18.58
N LEU A 145 4.34 6.56 18.94
CA LEU A 145 4.30 7.56 20.00
C LEU A 145 3.98 8.94 19.41
N VAL A 146 2.74 9.40 19.60
CA VAL A 146 2.29 10.73 19.13
C VAL A 146 2.82 11.83 20.04
N LEU A 147 3.83 12.56 19.55
CA LEU A 147 4.54 13.61 20.28
C LEU A 147 3.83 14.97 20.24
N GLY A 148 3.00 15.21 19.21
CA GLY A 148 2.24 16.45 19.08
C GLY A 148 1.60 16.62 17.70
N ALA A 149 0.65 17.56 17.59
CA ALA A 149 0.08 18.00 16.32
C ALA A 149 0.45 19.45 15.97
N HIS A 150 0.79 19.69 14.70
CA HIS A 150 1.25 21.00 14.22
C HIS A 150 0.47 21.46 13.00
N VAL A 151 -0.07 22.68 13.07
CA VAL A 151 -0.76 23.35 11.97
C VAL A 151 0.25 24.13 11.15
N VAL A 152 0.34 23.86 9.84
CA VAL A 152 1.34 24.49 8.97
C VAL A 152 0.79 24.93 7.62
N SER A 153 1.41 25.98 7.06
CA SER A 153 1.17 26.42 5.69
C SER A 153 2.51 26.63 4.99
N ALA A 154 2.75 25.86 3.94
CA ALA A 154 3.97 25.98 3.13
C ALA A 154 3.99 27.26 2.27
N SER A 155 2.81 27.78 1.92
CA SER A 155 2.64 29.01 1.13
C SER A 155 2.96 30.26 1.96
N THR A 156 2.44 30.32 3.18
CA THR A 156 2.62 31.50 4.07
C THR A 156 3.81 31.37 5.02
N GLY A 157 4.30 30.14 5.25
CA GLY A 157 5.32 29.85 6.26
C GLY A 157 4.78 29.70 7.69
N GLN A 158 3.47 29.87 7.89
CA GLN A 158 2.84 29.70 9.21
C GLN A 158 3.14 28.31 9.79
N GLY A 159 3.52 28.27 11.07
CA GLY A 159 3.77 27.04 11.82
C GLY A 159 5.05 26.26 11.46
N LEU A 160 5.75 26.60 10.37
CA LEU A 160 7.00 25.93 10.00
C LEU A 160 8.13 26.09 11.05
N PRO A 161 8.34 27.27 11.67
CA PRO A 161 9.33 27.40 12.74
C PRO A 161 9.02 26.53 13.96
N ASP A 162 7.74 26.40 14.30
CA ASP A 162 7.30 25.59 15.44
C ASP A 162 7.44 24.09 15.15
N LEU A 163 7.07 23.65 13.94
CA LEU A 163 7.31 22.28 13.49
C LEU A 163 8.81 21.95 13.51
N ARG A 164 9.67 22.87 13.03
CA ARG A 164 11.13 22.70 13.10
C ARG A 164 11.63 22.57 14.54
N ARG A 165 11.11 23.39 15.46
CA ARG A 165 11.44 23.30 16.89
C ARG A 165 10.99 21.97 17.49
N ALA A 166 9.79 21.51 17.14
CA ALA A 166 9.25 20.23 17.59
C ALA A 166 10.07 19.05 17.09
N MET A 167 10.47 19.05 15.82
CA MET A 167 11.38 18.02 15.26
C MET A 167 12.70 17.96 16.04
N ARG A 168 13.34 19.11 16.29
CA ARG A 168 14.58 19.15 17.09
C ARG A 168 14.38 18.71 18.53
N SER A 169 13.23 19.03 19.12
CA SER A 169 12.89 18.62 20.48
C SER A 169 12.65 17.11 20.56
N ALA A 170 11.99 16.52 19.56
CA ALA A 170 11.76 15.08 19.47
C ALA A 170 13.08 14.28 19.43
N LEU A 171 14.10 14.78 18.72
CA LEU A 171 15.44 14.16 18.67
C LEU A 171 16.16 14.13 20.02
N LEU A 172 15.76 14.99 20.97
CA LEU A 172 16.30 15.09 22.32
C LEU A 172 15.33 14.54 23.39
N ALA A 173 14.13 14.13 22.99
CA ALA A 173 13.09 13.72 23.91
C ALA A 173 13.40 12.37 24.56
N THR A 174 12.73 12.13 25.69
CA THR A 174 12.77 10.87 26.42
C THR A 174 11.37 10.24 26.46
N ASP A 175 11.32 8.92 26.65
CA ASP A 175 10.08 8.20 26.90
C ASP A 175 9.60 8.39 28.34
N GLY A 176 8.45 7.80 28.68
CA GLY A 176 7.88 7.86 30.03
C GLY A 176 8.75 7.23 31.13
N HIS A 177 9.83 6.53 30.76
CA HIS A 177 10.81 5.94 31.68
C HIS A 177 12.13 6.73 31.72
N GLY A 178 12.22 7.86 31.02
CA GLY A 178 13.41 8.71 30.96
C GLY A 178 14.48 8.24 29.98
N ALA A 179 14.23 7.19 29.19
CA ALA A 179 15.16 6.75 28.16
C ALA A 179 15.03 7.65 26.92
N ARG A 180 16.15 8.05 26.32
CA ARG A 180 16.14 8.88 25.10
C ARG A 180 15.45 8.15 23.95
N LEU A 181 14.54 8.83 23.24
CA LEU A 181 13.89 8.28 22.03
C LEU A 181 14.91 8.01 20.92
N PHE A 182 15.94 8.85 20.83
CA PHE A 182 17.08 8.69 19.92
C PHE A 182 18.37 8.66 20.74
N PRO A 183 18.73 7.51 21.33
CA PRO A 183 19.83 7.42 22.28
C PRO A 183 21.18 7.77 21.67
N ARG A 184 21.33 7.64 20.35
CA ARG A 184 22.59 7.87 19.63
C ARG A 184 22.72 9.28 19.05
N PHE A 185 21.64 10.08 19.05
CA PHE A 185 21.67 11.42 18.46
C PHE A 185 22.61 12.35 19.25
N LYS A 186 23.61 12.93 18.58
CA LYS A 186 24.69 13.76 19.17
C LYS A 186 25.57 13.07 20.22
N GLU A 187 25.48 11.75 20.36
CA GLU A 187 26.43 11.01 21.18
C GLU A 187 27.76 10.82 20.46
N LYS A 188 28.83 10.57 21.23
CA LYS A 188 30.11 10.20 20.64
C LYS A 188 29.99 8.81 20.01
N VAL A 189 30.27 8.71 18.71
CA VAL A 189 30.30 7.43 18.01
C VAL A 189 31.57 6.68 18.41
N PRO A 190 31.49 5.40 18.83
CA PRO A 190 32.66 4.58 19.09
C PRO A 190 33.58 4.51 17.87
N MET A 191 34.89 4.63 18.09
CA MET A 191 35.89 4.58 17.03
C MET A 191 35.76 3.30 16.17
N ALA A 192 35.42 2.17 16.78
CA ALA A 192 35.19 0.91 16.06
C ALA A 192 34.09 1.04 14.98
N TYR A 193 33.03 1.80 15.26
CA TYR A 193 31.90 1.97 14.35
C TYR A 193 32.27 2.93 13.20
N GLU A 194 33.05 3.97 13.49
CA GLU A 194 33.61 4.83 12.44
C GLU A 194 34.57 4.07 11.51
N ARG A 195 35.34 3.12 12.04
CA ARG A 195 36.17 2.22 11.22
C ARG A 195 35.30 1.30 10.35
N VAL A 196 34.17 0.81 10.87
CA VAL A 196 33.16 0.10 10.05
C VAL A 196 32.60 1.01 8.95
N ARG A 197 32.28 2.28 9.24
CA ARG A 197 31.84 3.27 8.23
C ARG A 197 32.87 3.41 7.11
N SER A 198 34.16 3.53 7.45
CA SER A 198 35.26 3.56 6.47
C SER A 198 35.36 2.27 5.64
N LEU A 199 35.20 1.10 6.27
CA LEU A 199 35.15 -0.18 5.55
C LEU A 199 34.00 -0.23 4.55
N LEU A 200 32.79 0.16 4.95
CA LEU A 200 31.62 0.13 4.07
C LEU A 200 31.79 1.08 2.89
N ARG A 201 32.37 2.26 3.12
CA ARG A 201 32.72 3.20 2.05
C ARG A 201 33.74 2.60 1.10
N ALA A 202 34.82 2.01 1.61
CA ALA A 202 35.84 1.39 0.77
C ALA A 202 35.24 0.27 -0.09
N VAL A 203 34.41 -0.57 0.50
CA VAL A 203 33.68 -1.62 -0.21
C VAL A 203 32.75 -1.05 -1.28
N ALA A 204 31.99 0.01 -0.97
CA ALA A 204 31.05 0.64 -1.90
C ALA A 204 31.74 1.22 -3.16
N TYR A 205 33.00 1.64 -3.05
CA TYR A 205 33.77 2.25 -4.13
C TYR A 205 34.91 1.36 -4.67
N GLY A 206 35.04 0.11 -4.21
CA GLY A 206 36.10 -0.81 -4.65
C GLY A 206 37.51 -0.40 -4.20
N GLU A 207 37.63 0.32 -3.09
CA GLU A 207 38.89 0.73 -2.48
C GLU A 207 39.48 -0.36 -1.56
N GLY A 208 40.75 -0.22 -1.19
CA GLY A 208 41.42 -1.16 -0.29
C GLY A 208 40.90 -1.09 1.15
N VAL A 209 40.16 -2.12 1.58
CA VAL A 209 39.53 -2.18 2.92
C VAL A 209 40.53 -2.06 4.07
N ALA A 210 41.68 -2.73 4.00
CA ALA A 210 42.71 -2.66 5.04
C ALA A 210 43.26 -1.23 5.21
N SER A 211 43.55 -0.56 4.09
CA SER A 211 43.99 0.84 4.10
C SER A 211 42.91 1.76 4.68
N ALA A 212 41.64 1.55 4.32
CA ALA A 212 40.53 2.33 4.84
C ALA A 212 40.32 2.17 6.36
N LEU A 213 40.60 0.98 6.91
CA LEU A 213 40.59 0.76 8.36
C LEU A 213 41.75 1.45 9.07
N GLU A 214 42.88 1.70 8.41
CA GLU A 214 44.04 2.37 9.01
C GLU A 214 43.94 3.90 8.97
N CYS A 215 43.34 4.45 7.91
CA CYS A 215 43.08 5.87 7.76
C CYS A 215 42.22 6.41 8.91
N GLU A 216 42.59 7.56 9.47
CA GLU A 216 41.73 8.27 10.42
C GLU A 216 40.35 8.48 9.81
N PRO A 217 39.25 8.15 10.53
CA PRO A 217 37.92 8.31 9.98
C PRO A 217 37.70 9.78 9.60
N ALA A 218 37.47 10.02 8.32
CA ALA A 218 37.10 11.35 7.86
C ALA A 218 35.71 11.68 8.40
N ALA A 219 35.53 12.86 8.97
CA ALA A 219 34.21 13.38 9.26
C ALA A 219 33.41 13.47 7.95
N GLY A 220 32.42 12.61 7.77
CA GLY A 220 31.67 12.55 6.52
C GLY A 220 30.69 11.39 6.41
N GLY A 221 29.79 11.49 5.42
CA GLY A 221 28.82 10.43 5.11
C GLY A 221 29.47 9.19 4.49
N LEU A 222 28.68 8.11 4.42
CA LEU A 222 29.10 6.84 3.82
C LEU A 222 29.42 6.97 2.31
N LEU A 223 28.71 7.85 1.60
CA LEU A 223 28.77 8.00 0.15
C LEU A 223 29.47 9.30 -0.25
N ARG A 224 30.16 9.26 -1.39
CA ARG A 224 30.76 10.42 -2.06
C ARG A 224 29.67 11.21 -2.78
N SER A 225 29.75 12.54 -2.71
CA SER A 225 28.81 13.41 -3.43
C SER A 225 29.00 13.26 -4.94
N GLY A 226 27.91 13.00 -5.67
CA GLY A 226 27.89 12.98 -7.13
C GLY A 226 28.43 11.71 -7.81
N GLU A 227 29.00 10.74 -7.07
CA GLU A 227 29.55 9.51 -7.61
C GLU A 227 28.75 8.29 -7.11
N PRO A 228 28.08 7.52 -7.99
CA PRO A 228 27.36 6.31 -7.60
C PRO A 228 28.35 5.23 -7.12
N PRO A 229 28.00 4.43 -6.11
CA PRO A 229 28.86 3.35 -5.65
C PRO A 229 28.95 2.24 -6.72
N SER A 230 30.13 1.60 -6.81
CA SER A 230 30.32 0.40 -7.63
C SER A 230 29.67 -0.84 -7.00
N VAL A 231 29.51 -0.85 -5.68
CA VAL A 231 28.80 -1.89 -4.94
C VAL A 231 27.64 -1.28 -4.17
N CYS A 232 26.42 -1.63 -4.59
CA CYS A 232 25.18 -1.09 -4.03
C CYS A 232 24.69 -1.84 -2.80
N PHE A 233 24.98 -3.14 -2.69
CA PHE A 233 24.51 -3.99 -1.61
C PHE A 233 25.39 -5.23 -1.46
N LEU A 234 25.42 -5.82 -0.26
CA LEU A 234 26.13 -7.06 0.05
C LEU A 234 25.41 -7.85 1.14
N HIS A 235 25.64 -9.17 1.21
CA HIS A 235 25.22 -9.95 2.37
C HIS A 235 26.08 -9.60 3.60
N PHE A 236 25.47 -9.66 4.79
CA PHE A 236 26.14 -9.43 6.06
C PHE A 236 27.38 -10.30 6.23
N GLN A 237 27.33 -11.58 5.87
CA GLN A 237 28.48 -12.49 5.96
C GLN A 237 29.65 -12.06 5.09
N THR A 238 29.39 -11.50 3.90
CA THR A 238 30.44 -10.99 3.02
C THR A 238 31.15 -9.80 3.66
N LEU A 239 30.40 -8.89 4.29
CA LEU A 239 30.96 -7.76 5.03
C LEU A 239 31.75 -8.22 6.26
N LEU A 240 31.22 -9.17 7.02
CA LEU A 240 31.90 -9.73 8.19
C LEU A 240 33.21 -10.40 7.83
N LYS A 241 33.24 -11.17 6.73
CA LYS A 241 34.45 -11.79 6.21
C LYS A 241 35.48 -10.73 5.81
N ALA A 242 35.06 -9.69 5.08
CA ALA A 242 35.94 -8.60 4.70
C ALA A 242 36.53 -7.87 5.92
N LEU A 243 35.72 -7.62 6.95
CA LEU A 243 36.18 -7.01 8.21
C LEU A 243 37.19 -7.88 8.93
N LYS A 244 36.92 -9.19 9.10
CA LYS A 244 37.83 -10.12 9.78
C LYS A 244 39.18 -10.20 9.05
N GLN A 245 39.17 -10.36 7.73
CA GLN A 245 40.38 -10.40 6.92
C GLN A 245 41.19 -9.10 7.02
N ALA A 246 40.53 -7.95 7.00
CA ALA A 246 41.21 -6.67 7.13
C ALA A 246 41.79 -6.47 8.55
N LEU A 247 41.17 -7.03 9.59
CA LEU A 247 41.66 -6.97 10.96
C LEU A 247 42.84 -7.92 11.24
N GLU A 248 42.96 -9.06 10.55
CA GLU A 248 44.06 -10.02 10.79
C GLU A 248 45.45 -9.41 10.57
N GLY A 249 45.61 -8.55 9.56
CA GLY A 249 46.86 -7.85 9.24
C GLY A 249 46.98 -6.45 9.84
N ALA A 250 45.96 -5.95 10.55
CA ALA A 250 45.92 -4.56 10.97
C ALA A 250 46.79 -4.27 12.22
N PRO A 251 47.36 -3.06 12.34
CA PRO A 251 48.04 -2.61 13.55
C PRO A 251 47.17 -2.74 14.81
N GLU A 252 47.80 -2.91 15.98
CA GLU A 252 47.08 -3.05 17.26
C GLU A 252 46.09 -1.90 17.52
N LYS A 253 46.47 -0.65 17.20
CA LYS A 253 45.58 0.52 17.33
C LYS A 253 44.24 0.39 16.57
N VAL A 254 44.22 -0.35 15.46
CA VAL A 254 43.02 -0.60 14.63
C VAL A 254 42.25 -1.80 15.17
N ARG A 255 42.94 -2.83 15.69
CA ARG A 255 42.33 -4.05 16.24
C ARG A 255 41.73 -3.84 17.63
N ALA A 256 42.36 -3.03 18.47
CA ALA A 256 42.00 -2.85 19.88
C ALA A 256 40.51 -2.51 20.10
N PRO A 257 39.87 -1.61 19.32
CA PRO A 257 38.44 -1.33 19.46
C PRO A 257 37.49 -2.51 19.19
N PHE A 258 37.98 -3.59 18.57
CA PHE A 258 37.18 -4.78 18.23
C PHE A 258 37.43 -5.95 19.20
N LEU A 259 38.39 -5.85 20.12
CA LEU A 259 38.79 -6.97 20.99
C LEU A 259 37.76 -7.30 22.08
N LEU A 260 37.00 -6.30 22.56
CA LEU A 260 36.07 -6.48 23.67
C LEU A 260 34.81 -7.26 23.25
N ASP A 261 34.12 -6.76 22.22
CA ASP A 261 32.82 -7.30 21.79
C ASP A 261 32.93 -8.26 20.59
N GLY A 262 34.09 -8.28 19.93
CA GLY A 262 34.35 -9.05 18.72
C GLY A 262 33.87 -8.35 17.43
N PRO A 263 34.48 -8.66 16.26
CA PRO A 263 34.14 -8.00 14.99
C PRO A 263 32.68 -8.12 14.56
N GLU A 264 32.04 -9.24 14.88
CA GLU A 264 30.65 -9.50 14.49
C GLU A 264 29.66 -8.61 15.24
N THR A 265 29.79 -8.53 16.57
CA THR A 265 28.95 -7.67 17.41
C THR A 265 29.13 -6.22 17.02
N VAL A 266 30.39 -5.76 16.91
CA VAL A 266 30.71 -4.40 16.47
C VAL A 266 30.11 -4.08 15.11
N LEU A 267 30.19 -5.00 14.14
CA LEU A 267 29.59 -4.80 12.83
C LEU A 267 28.06 -4.70 12.92
N LYS A 268 27.38 -5.56 13.69
CA LYS A 268 25.91 -5.50 13.87
C LYS A 268 25.46 -4.19 14.50
N ASP A 269 26.18 -3.71 15.52
CA ASP A 269 25.82 -2.48 16.23
C ASP A 269 26.09 -1.23 15.39
N ALA A 270 27.21 -1.22 14.66
CA ALA A 270 27.55 -0.17 13.72
C ALA A 270 26.56 -0.10 12.55
N LEU A 271 26.15 -1.25 11.98
CA LEU A 271 25.12 -1.27 10.94
C LEU A 271 23.77 -0.76 11.48
N SER A 272 23.41 -1.09 12.73
CA SER A 272 22.19 -0.56 13.34
C SER A 272 22.28 0.97 13.50
N LEU A 273 23.45 1.51 13.89
CA LEU A 273 23.69 2.97 13.95
C LEU A 273 23.50 3.60 12.58
N LEU A 274 24.17 3.07 11.55
CA LEU A 274 24.18 3.64 10.21
C LEU A 274 22.81 3.56 9.53
N GLU A 275 22.00 2.55 9.87
CA GLU A 275 20.60 2.46 9.45
C GLU A 275 19.73 3.53 10.14
N GLY A 276 19.93 3.77 11.45
CA GLY A 276 19.28 4.88 12.16
C GLY A 276 19.69 6.27 11.67
N GLU A 277 20.94 6.43 11.22
CA GLU A 277 21.42 7.63 10.51
C GLU A 277 20.85 7.75 9.07
N GLY A 278 20.20 6.72 8.56
CA GLY A 278 19.62 6.67 7.22
C GLY A 278 20.65 6.51 6.09
N HIS A 279 21.89 6.14 6.40
CA HIS A 279 22.97 5.94 5.42
C HIS A 279 22.86 4.61 4.69
N ILE A 280 22.36 3.58 5.38
CA ILE A 280 22.15 2.24 4.82
C ILE A 280 20.72 1.77 5.10
N LEU A 281 20.34 0.67 4.46
CA LEU A 281 19.16 -0.11 4.83
C LEU A 281 19.53 -1.58 4.97
N ARG A 282 18.84 -2.30 5.84
CA ARG A 282 18.96 -3.75 5.95
C ARG A 282 17.67 -4.42 5.50
N THR A 283 17.79 -5.51 4.76
CA THR A 283 16.65 -6.33 4.37
C THR A 283 16.94 -7.81 4.63
N GLY A 284 15.92 -8.56 5.05
CA GLY A 284 16.08 -9.94 5.49
C GLY A 284 16.42 -10.04 6.98
N ALA A 285 16.12 -11.18 7.59
CA ALA A 285 16.29 -11.38 9.03
C ALA A 285 17.68 -11.95 9.37
N GLY A 286 18.29 -11.46 10.45
CA GLY A 286 19.47 -12.06 11.06
C GLY A 286 20.73 -12.03 10.19
N ALA A 287 21.52 -13.10 10.29
CA ALA A 287 22.88 -13.19 9.74
C ALA A 287 22.93 -13.39 8.21
N GLU A 288 21.78 -13.65 7.58
CA GLU A 288 21.62 -13.81 6.13
C GLU A 288 21.19 -12.50 5.44
N GLY A 289 20.87 -11.47 6.23
CA GLY A 289 20.39 -10.19 5.75
C GLY A 289 21.36 -9.50 4.77
N ARG A 290 20.76 -8.71 3.88
CA ARG A 290 21.46 -7.87 2.90
C ARG A 290 21.55 -6.45 3.46
N VAL A 291 22.73 -5.85 3.28
CA VAL A 291 23.03 -4.47 3.63
C VAL A 291 23.10 -3.67 2.34
N HIS A 292 22.23 -2.67 2.21
CA HIS A 292 22.17 -1.73 1.08
C HIS A 292 23.03 -0.52 1.42
N LEU A 293 24.19 -0.41 0.76
CA LEU A 293 25.19 0.62 1.02
C LEU A 293 24.78 1.99 0.47
N ASP A 294 23.97 2.02 -0.59
CA ASP A 294 23.25 3.21 -1.03
C ASP A 294 21.77 2.91 -1.27
N PRO A 295 20.88 3.22 -0.31
CA PRO A 295 19.44 3.05 -0.48
C PRO A 295 18.83 3.68 -1.75
N SER A 296 19.50 4.65 -2.38
CA SER A 296 19.00 5.34 -3.58
C SER A 296 18.79 4.40 -4.77
N TRP A 297 19.60 3.35 -4.92
CA TRP A 297 19.40 2.40 -6.02
C TRP A 297 18.05 1.70 -5.90
N LEU A 298 17.62 1.39 -4.67
CA LEU A 298 16.35 0.73 -4.38
C LEU A 298 15.18 1.68 -4.67
N VAL A 299 15.34 2.97 -4.35
CA VAL A 299 14.37 4.02 -4.71
C VAL A 299 14.19 4.09 -6.23
N ASP A 300 15.29 4.17 -6.98
CA ASP A 300 15.26 4.27 -8.44
C ASP A 300 14.66 3.00 -9.07
N ALA A 301 14.88 1.82 -8.48
CA ALA A 301 14.31 0.55 -8.93
C ALA A 301 12.80 0.43 -8.62
N VAL A 302 12.37 0.84 -7.42
CA VAL A 302 10.96 0.78 -7.01
C VAL A 302 10.11 1.80 -7.76
N ARG A 303 10.67 2.98 -8.09
CA ARG A 303 9.91 4.09 -8.72
C ARG A 303 9.14 3.65 -9.96
N GLY A 304 9.78 2.92 -10.87
CA GLY A 304 9.12 2.40 -12.08
C GLY A 304 8.01 1.40 -11.74
N LEU A 305 8.31 0.43 -10.88
CA LEU A 305 7.35 -0.60 -10.47
C LEU A 305 6.13 -0.04 -9.75
N ALA A 306 6.31 1.02 -8.95
CA ALA A 306 5.30 1.59 -8.07
C ALA A 306 4.57 2.81 -8.66
N ASP A 307 4.90 3.28 -9.87
CA ASP A 307 4.24 4.42 -10.53
C ASP A 307 2.69 4.36 -10.49
N HIS A 308 2.08 5.15 -9.61
CA HIS A 308 0.63 5.15 -9.40
C HIS A 308 -0.15 5.57 -10.65
N ARG A 309 0.47 6.28 -11.59
CA ARG A 309 -0.17 6.67 -12.86
C ARG A 309 -0.50 5.48 -13.74
N LEU A 310 0.15 4.34 -13.50
CA LEU A 310 -0.16 3.07 -14.15
C LEU A 310 -1.32 2.33 -13.47
N CYS A 311 -1.87 2.82 -12.35
CA CYS A 311 -2.96 2.15 -11.64
C CYS A 311 -4.33 2.55 -12.21
N ALA A 312 -5.16 1.56 -12.56
CA ALA A 312 -6.48 1.77 -13.16
C ALA A 312 -7.45 2.59 -12.29
N ARG A 313 -7.18 2.67 -10.97
CA ARG A 313 -8.01 3.39 -9.99
C ARG A 313 -8.06 4.91 -10.20
N TYR A 314 -7.09 5.49 -10.92
CA TYR A 314 -6.97 6.94 -11.11
C TYR A 314 -7.67 7.47 -12.37
N GLY A 315 -8.39 6.61 -13.09
CA GLY A 315 -9.18 6.96 -14.28
C GLY A 315 -8.46 6.65 -15.58
N THR A 316 -9.21 6.14 -16.55
CA THR A 316 -8.69 5.62 -17.83
C THR A 316 -7.98 6.68 -18.66
N GLU A 317 -8.52 7.90 -18.76
CA GLU A 317 -7.94 8.95 -19.60
C GLU A 317 -6.56 9.42 -19.10
N LEU A 318 -6.42 9.68 -17.80
CA LEU A 318 -5.14 10.08 -17.19
C LEU A 318 -4.11 8.95 -17.28
N GLN A 319 -4.55 7.71 -17.04
CA GLN A 319 -3.70 6.52 -17.13
C GLN A 319 -3.20 6.33 -18.58
N GLU A 320 -4.08 6.37 -19.57
CA GLU A 320 -3.71 6.22 -20.98
C GLU A 320 -2.77 7.31 -21.46
N ARG A 321 -2.97 8.56 -21.00
CA ARG A 321 -2.06 9.66 -21.29
C ARG A 321 -0.69 9.39 -20.70
N ALA A 322 -0.62 9.03 -19.42
CA ALA A 322 0.65 8.72 -18.75
C ALA A 322 1.38 7.55 -19.41
N MET A 323 0.67 6.50 -19.81
CA MET A 323 1.24 5.35 -20.53
C MET A 323 1.82 5.77 -21.88
N ARG A 324 1.10 6.62 -22.64
CA ARG A 324 1.58 7.15 -23.93
C ARG A 324 2.83 8.01 -23.77
N ASP A 325 2.86 8.87 -22.73
CA ASP A 325 4.00 9.76 -22.48
C ASP A 325 5.25 8.97 -22.03
N LEU A 326 5.08 7.96 -21.18
CA LEU A 326 6.14 7.01 -20.81
C LEU A 326 6.64 6.21 -22.03
N ALA A 327 5.72 5.64 -22.81
CA ALA A 327 6.07 4.85 -23.99
C ALA A 327 6.86 5.67 -25.03
N LYS A 328 6.49 6.93 -25.27
CA LYS A 328 7.25 7.85 -26.14
C LYS A 328 8.64 8.15 -25.59
N THR A 329 8.78 8.24 -24.26
CA THR A 329 10.07 8.47 -23.62
C THR A 329 10.98 7.25 -23.81
N TRP A 330 10.43 6.04 -23.70
CA TRP A 330 11.17 4.79 -23.89
C TRP A 330 11.49 4.47 -25.34
N GLU A 331 10.62 4.82 -26.29
CA GLU A 331 10.87 4.64 -27.73
C GLU A 331 12.09 5.46 -28.21
N ARG A 332 12.31 6.64 -27.61
CA ARG A 332 13.48 7.49 -27.91
C ARG A 332 14.79 6.90 -27.37
N ALA A 333 14.74 5.96 -26.45
CA ALA A 333 15.92 5.26 -25.94
C ALA A 333 16.27 4.10 -26.89
N GLU A 334 17.50 4.08 -27.42
CA GLU A 334 17.93 3.19 -28.51
C GLU A 334 17.53 1.71 -28.33
N GLY A 335 17.16 1.06 -29.46
CA GLY A 335 17.07 -0.41 -29.58
C GLY A 335 15.82 -1.09 -29.00
N GLY A 336 14.68 -0.39 -28.91
CA GLY A 336 13.48 -0.89 -28.22
C GLY A 336 12.27 -1.26 -29.10
N LEU A 337 11.18 -1.61 -28.42
CA LEU A 337 9.84 -1.70 -28.98
C LEU A 337 9.32 -0.32 -29.42
N SER A 338 8.35 -0.28 -30.33
CA SER A 338 7.62 0.95 -30.68
C SER A 338 6.75 1.46 -29.53
N SER A 339 6.40 2.75 -29.55
CA SER A 339 5.51 3.34 -28.54
C SER A 339 4.17 2.58 -28.38
N PRO A 340 3.46 2.15 -29.46
CA PRO A 340 2.25 1.35 -29.33
C PRO A 340 2.47 0.02 -28.58
N GLN A 341 3.56 -0.68 -28.86
CA GLN A 341 3.90 -1.95 -28.20
C GLN A 341 4.17 -1.74 -26.69
N TYR A 342 4.86 -0.65 -26.31
CA TYR A 342 5.03 -0.34 -24.89
C TYR A 342 3.71 0.03 -24.21
N VAL A 343 2.80 0.73 -24.90
CA VAL A 343 1.47 1.02 -24.35
C VAL A 343 0.72 -0.28 -24.09
N GLU A 344 0.76 -1.25 -25.00
CA GLU A 344 0.14 -2.57 -24.80
C GLU A 344 0.73 -3.30 -23.58
N LEU A 345 2.06 -3.31 -23.44
CA LEU A 345 2.73 -3.91 -22.27
C LEU A 345 2.35 -3.20 -20.96
N LEU A 346 2.29 -1.87 -20.95
CA LEU A 346 1.88 -1.08 -19.79
C LEU A 346 0.42 -1.33 -19.42
N GLN A 347 -0.48 -1.43 -20.41
CA GLN A 347 -1.89 -1.77 -20.20
C GLN A 347 -2.07 -3.20 -19.68
N ALA A 348 -1.26 -4.15 -20.17
CA ALA A 348 -1.25 -5.51 -19.64
C ALA A 348 -0.80 -5.49 -18.16
N TYR A 349 0.34 -4.87 -17.87
CA TYR A 349 0.87 -4.75 -16.51
C TYR A 349 -0.08 -4.06 -15.54
N ALA A 350 -0.73 -2.97 -15.97
CA ALA A 350 -1.70 -2.25 -15.16
C ALA A 350 -2.95 -3.07 -14.81
N ARG A 351 -3.33 -4.03 -15.66
CA ARG A 351 -4.51 -4.89 -15.46
C ARG A 351 -4.17 -6.16 -14.68
N THR A 352 -3.02 -6.76 -14.95
CA THR A 352 -2.70 -8.11 -14.45
C THR A 352 -1.61 -8.11 -13.40
N GLY A 353 -0.89 -7.01 -13.20
CA GLY A 353 0.34 -6.97 -12.41
C GLY A 353 1.51 -7.77 -13.00
N VAL A 354 1.36 -8.32 -14.22
CA VAL A 354 2.40 -9.11 -14.89
C VAL A 354 3.25 -8.20 -15.76
N ALA A 355 4.56 -8.17 -15.50
CA ALA A 355 5.53 -7.44 -16.29
C ALA A 355 6.36 -8.42 -17.13
N ALA A 356 6.21 -8.34 -18.45
CA ALA A 356 7.10 -9.04 -19.38
C ALA A 356 8.54 -8.54 -19.22
N GLU A 357 9.53 -9.35 -19.61
CA GLU A 357 10.95 -9.00 -19.45
C GLU A 357 11.30 -7.65 -20.10
N ALA A 358 10.81 -7.39 -21.32
CA ALA A 358 11.03 -6.13 -22.02
C ALA A 358 10.49 -4.91 -21.24
N LEU A 359 9.35 -5.07 -20.55
CA LEU A 359 8.80 -4.02 -19.69
C LEU A 359 9.64 -3.87 -18.41
N LEU A 360 10.01 -4.97 -17.75
CA LEU A 360 10.86 -4.93 -16.54
C LEU A 360 12.19 -4.23 -16.79
N ARG A 361 12.83 -4.46 -17.94
CA ARG A 361 14.06 -3.76 -18.35
C ARG A 361 13.87 -2.25 -18.33
N ARG A 362 12.73 -1.74 -18.81
CA ARG A 362 12.44 -0.30 -18.83
C ARG A 362 12.04 0.24 -17.47
N LEU A 363 11.27 -0.52 -16.68
CA LEU A 363 10.91 -0.12 -15.32
C LEU A 363 12.14 -0.02 -14.40
N PHE A 364 13.15 -0.88 -14.61
CA PHE A 364 14.41 -0.87 -13.86
C PHE A 364 15.55 -0.06 -14.49
N GLU A 365 15.36 0.46 -15.71
CA GLU A 365 16.38 1.20 -16.46
C GLU A 365 17.08 2.30 -15.65
N PRO A 366 16.38 3.13 -14.84
CA PRO A 366 17.03 4.15 -14.02
C PRO A 366 18.09 3.57 -13.07
N ALA A 367 17.77 2.47 -12.38
CA ALA A 367 18.69 1.81 -11.47
C ALA A 367 19.83 1.12 -12.22
N MET A 368 19.52 0.41 -13.32
CA MET A 368 20.52 -0.29 -14.13
C MET A 368 21.55 0.70 -14.71
N ARG A 369 21.09 1.81 -15.28
CA ARG A 369 21.94 2.82 -15.91
C ARG A 369 22.81 3.57 -14.90
N ARG A 370 22.25 3.94 -13.76
CA ARG A 370 22.95 4.76 -12.75
C ARG A 370 23.93 3.95 -11.91
N TYR A 371 23.61 2.71 -11.60
CA TYR A 371 24.35 1.88 -10.65
C TYR A 371 25.04 0.67 -11.28
N GLY A 372 24.94 0.49 -12.60
CA GLY A 372 25.55 -0.64 -13.30
C GLY A 372 24.93 -2.00 -12.96
N LEU A 373 23.73 -2.01 -12.37
CA LEU A 373 23.04 -3.23 -11.97
C LEU A 373 22.49 -3.98 -13.19
N ARG A 374 22.55 -5.31 -13.16
CA ARG A 374 21.98 -6.16 -14.21
C ARG A 374 20.53 -6.50 -13.88
N LEU A 375 19.71 -6.70 -14.90
CA LEU A 375 18.32 -7.12 -14.71
C LEU A 375 18.21 -8.42 -13.88
N ALA A 376 19.05 -9.41 -14.15
CA ALA A 376 19.04 -10.69 -13.44
C ALA A 376 19.32 -10.50 -11.94
N GLU A 377 20.25 -9.59 -11.59
CA GLU A 377 20.52 -9.24 -10.19
C GLU A 377 19.28 -8.61 -9.58
N LEU A 378 18.73 -7.56 -10.19
CA LEU A 378 17.53 -6.86 -9.69
C LEU A 378 16.34 -7.81 -9.49
N ARG A 379 16.08 -8.71 -10.44
CA ARG A 379 15.03 -9.74 -10.32
C ARG A 379 15.26 -10.61 -9.09
N GLN A 380 16.47 -11.15 -8.93
CA GLN A 380 16.82 -11.96 -7.77
C GLN A 380 16.60 -11.20 -6.46
N ILE A 381 17.03 -9.94 -6.35
CA ILE A 381 16.84 -9.16 -5.11
C ILE A 381 15.35 -8.96 -4.84
N PHE A 382 14.58 -8.54 -5.84
CA PHE A 382 13.16 -8.26 -5.64
C PHE A 382 12.36 -9.54 -5.35
N GLU A 383 12.81 -10.71 -5.82
CA GLU A 383 12.26 -12.01 -5.41
C GLU A 383 12.58 -12.37 -3.96
N GLU A 384 13.83 -12.14 -3.53
CA GLU A 384 14.23 -12.32 -2.13
C GLU A 384 13.48 -11.38 -1.17
N LEU A 385 13.11 -10.18 -1.65
CA LEU A 385 12.31 -9.20 -0.91
C LEU A 385 10.79 -9.48 -0.97
N ASP A 386 10.37 -10.54 -1.67
CA ASP A 386 8.98 -10.89 -1.94
C ASP A 386 8.18 -9.74 -2.61
N LEU A 387 8.85 -8.96 -3.47
CA LEU A 387 8.27 -7.84 -4.23
C LEU A 387 7.90 -8.21 -5.67
N LEU A 388 8.47 -9.31 -6.19
CA LEU A 388 8.06 -9.93 -7.45
C LEU A 388 8.33 -11.44 -7.42
N PHE A 389 7.78 -12.17 -8.39
CA PHE A 389 8.12 -13.58 -8.64
C PHE A 389 7.94 -13.96 -10.10
N GLU A 390 8.74 -14.91 -10.60
CA GLU A 390 8.61 -15.39 -11.99
C GLU A 390 7.32 -16.19 -12.23
N THR A 391 6.69 -15.96 -13.38
CA THR A 391 5.55 -16.76 -13.88
C THR A 391 5.99 -18.12 -14.42
N GLY A 392 7.26 -18.25 -14.85
CA GLY A 392 7.78 -19.43 -15.54
C GLY A 392 7.68 -19.35 -17.08
N GLU A 393 7.10 -18.27 -17.61
CA GLU A 393 6.97 -18.01 -19.05
C GLU A 393 7.86 -16.83 -19.45
N ASP A 394 8.76 -17.02 -20.43
CA ASP A 394 9.50 -15.97 -21.14
C ASP A 394 10.10 -14.84 -20.28
N GLY A 395 10.57 -15.17 -19.07
CA GLY A 395 11.17 -14.20 -18.13
C GLY A 395 10.18 -13.17 -17.55
N ALA A 396 8.88 -13.37 -17.72
CA ALA A 396 7.85 -12.52 -17.13
C ALA A 396 7.76 -12.71 -15.61
N CYS A 397 7.48 -11.61 -14.91
CA CYS A 397 7.32 -11.62 -13.45
C CYS A 397 5.99 -10.99 -13.05
N VAL A 398 5.39 -11.53 -11.98
CA VAL A 398 4.27 -10.90 -11.29
C VAL A 398 4.81 -9.92 -10.27
N VAL A 399 4.24 -8.71 -10.23
CA VAL A 399 4.45 -7.72 -9.18
C VAL A 399 3.19 -7.72 -8.30
N PRO A 400 3.20 -8.40 -7.13
CA PRO A 400 1.98 -8.65 -6.34
C PRO A 400 1.24 -7.37 -5.93
N VAL A 401 1.95 -6.27 -5.70
CA VAL A 401 1.36 -4.97 -5.35
C VAL A 401 0.52 -4.38 -6.49
N ARG A 402 0.70 -4.86 -7.73
CA ARG A 402 -0.04 -4.43 -8.93
C ARG A 402 -1.16 -5.37 -9.35
N LEU A 403 -1.35 -6.47 -8.64
CA LEU A 403 -2.49 -7.34 -8.87
C LEU A 403 -3.79 -6.56 -8.65
N ASP A 404 -4.83 -6.88 -9.43
CA ASP A 404 -6.17 -6.32 -9.24
C ASP A 404 -6.72 -6.73 -7.86
N ASP A 405 -7.57 -5.89 -7.26
CA ASP A 405 -8.27 -6.26 -6.01
C ASP A 405 -9.42 -7.23 -6.27
N SER A 406 -9.89 -7.28 -7.51
CA SER A 406 -10.97 -8.15 -7.95
C SER A 406 -10.42 -9.52 -8.37
N PRO A 407 -11.13 -10.62 -8.07
CA PRO A 407 -10.80 -11.92 -8.63
C PRO A 407 -10.79 -11.89 -10.16
N PRO A 408 -9.83 -12.55 -10.82
CA PRO A 408 -9.85 -12.70 -12.27
C PRO A 408 -11.01 -13.61 -12.68
N GLY A 409 -11.52 -13.45 -13.92
CA GLY A 409 -12.53 -14.37 -14.45
C GLY A 409 -12.04 -15.82 -14.40
N GLY A 410 -12.93 -16.78 -14.14
CA GLY A 410 -12.55 -18.18 -13.92
C GLY A 410 -12.22 -18.54 -12.46
N PHE A 411 -12.08 -17.55 -11.56
CA PHE A 411 -11.75 -17.80 -10.16
C PHE A 411 -12.91 -18.42 -9.39
N GLU A 412 -14.16 -18.02 -9.68
CA GLU A 412 -15.32 -18.60 -9.01
C GLU A 412 -15.52 -20.07 -9.39
N GLU A 413 -15.36 -20.40 -10.67
CA GLU A 413 -15.42 -21.78 -11.18
C GLU A 413 -14.34 -22.65 -10.54
N GLU A 414 -13.14 -22.09 -10.31
CA GLU A 414 -12.08 -22.78 -9.58
C GLU A 414 -12.41 -22.96 -8.08
N CYS A 415 -13.25 -22.10 -7.50
CA CYS A 415 -13.71 -22.24 -6.12
C CYS A 415 -14.84 -23.25 -5.95
N GLU A 416 -15.59 -23.53 -7.01
CA GLU A 416 -16.68 -24.50 -7.01
C GLU A 416 -16.17 -25.92 -6.74
N LEU A 417 -17.05 -26.74 -6.16
CA LEU A 417 -16.77 -28.15 -5.92
C LEU A 417 -17.62 -28.98 -6.86
N GLY A 418 -16.94 -29.79 -7.68
CA GLY A 418 -17.59 -30.84 -8.47
C GLY A 418 -18.26 -31.89 -7.58
N ALA A 419 -19.13 -32.71 -8.19
CA ALA A 419 -19.89 -33.73 -7.47
C ALA A 419 -19.00 -34.70 -6.67
N ASP A 420 -17.81 -34.99 -7.20
CA ASP A 420 -16.82 -35.92 -6.64
C ASP A 420 -15.58 -35.21 -6.07
N ALA A 421 -15.63 -33.89 -5.84
CA ALA A 421 -14.49 -33.13 -5.32
C ALA A 421 -14.56 -32.99 -3.80
N ALA A 422 -13.45 -33.21 -3.10
CA ALA A 422 -13.34 -32.95 -1.66
C ALA A 422 -12.63 -31.62 -1.37
N ALA A 423 -13.04 -30.96 -0.29
CA ALA A 423 -12.39 -29.75 0.19
C ALA A 423 -12.21 -29.79 1.70
N CYS A 424 -11.06 -29.31 2.16
CA CYS A 424 -10.82 -28.96 3.54
C CYS A 424 -10.60 -27.46 3.64
N GLN A 425 -11.26 -26.79 4.58
CA GLN A 425 -11.17 -25.35 4.75
C GLN A 425 -10.97 -24.96 6.21
N VAL A 426 -10.18 -23.91 6.43
CA VAL A 426 -10.16 -23.17 7.69
C VAL A 426 -10.33 -21.67 7.43
N VAL A 427 -10.89 -20.98 8.42
CA VAL A 427 -11.02 -19.52 8.39
C VAL A 427 -10.25 -18.93 9.57
N GLY A 428 -9.31 -18.05 9.25
CA GLY A 428 -8.60 -17.22 10.22
C GLY A 428 -9.28 -15.87 10.38
N ALA A 429 -9.29 -15.34 11.60
CA ALA A 429 -9.72 -13.98 11.90
C ALA A 429 -8.51 -13.11 12.25
N PHE A 430 -8.52 -11.88 11.73
CA PHE A 430 -7.47 -10.90 11.94
C PHE A 430 -7.82 -9.98 13.11
N GLY A 431 -6.92 -9.89 14.09
CA GLY A 431 -7.17 -9.21 15.35
C GLY A 431 -7.20 -7.68 15.29
N LEU A 432 -6.40 -7.05 14.42
CA LEU A 432 -6.20 -5.59 14.42
C LEU A 432 -7.33 -4.78 13.76
N GLY A 433 -8.33 -5.44 13.15
CA GLY A 433 -9.41 -4.74 12.43
C GLY A 433 -8.99 -4.05 11.12
N TYR A 434 -7.72 -4.08 10.75
CA TYR A 434 -7.20 -3.62 9.45
C TYR A 434 -6.21 -4.63 8.88
N LEU A 435 -5.97 -4.59 7.56
CA LEU A 435 -4.99 -5.45 6.89
C LEU A 435 -3.69 -4.66 6.68
N PRO A 436 -2.54 -5.09 7.24
CA PRO A 436 -1.30 -4.37 7.06
C PRO A 436 -0.89 -4.26 5.59
N PRO A 437 -0.45 -3.07 5.14
CA PRO A 437 0.04 -2.90 3.78
C PRO A 437 1.19 -3.87 3.47
N GLY A 438 1.15 -4.49 2.29
CA GLY A 438 2.15 -5.45 1.83
C GLY A 438 1.95 -6.88 2.34
N PHE A 439 1.09 -7.10 3.34
CA PHE A 439 0.91 -8.42 3.94
C PHE A 439 0.34 -9.44 2.94
N THR A 440 -0.73 -9.08 2.23
CA THR A 440 -1.33 -9.99 1.24
C THR A 440 -0.37 -10.26 0.10
N GLN A 441 0.39 -9.26 -0.33
CA GLN A 441 1.38 -9.39 -1.39
C GLN A 441 2.47 -10.42 -1.04
N ARG A 442 3.03 -10.35 0.16
CA ARG A 442 4.01 -11.37 0.60
C ARG A 442 3.37 -12.73 0.83
N LEU A 443 2.13 -12.77 1.31
CA LEU A 443 1.41 -14.03 1.44
C LEU A 443 1.21 -14.70 0.07
N VAL A 444 0.92 -13.92 -0.97
CA VAL A 444 0.87 -14.41 -2.36
C VAL A 444 2.24 -15.02 -2.73
N VAL A 445 3.34 -14.30 -2.57
CA VAL A 445 4.67 -14.86 -2.89
C VAL A 445 4.97 -16.14 -2.10
N ALA A 446 4.67 -16.16 -0.81
CA ALA A 446 4.91 -17.30 0.06
C ALA A 446 4.07 -18.54 -0.32
N MET A 447 2.78 -18.34 -0.66
CA MET A 447 1.90 -19.42 -1.08
C MET A 447 2.39 -20.09 -2.36
N ARG A 448 2.88 -19.32 -3.34
CA ARG A 448 3.54 -19.89 -4.52
C ARG A 448 4.77 -20.71 -4.13
N ARG A 449 5.70 -20.10 -3.40
CA ARG A 449 6.98 -20.73 -3.06
C ARG A 449 6.80 -22.11 -2.42
N GLU A 450 5.75 -22.27 -1.60
CA GLU A 450 5.50 -23.49 -0.84
C GLU A 450 4.59 -24.50 -1.56
N PHE A 451 3.61 -24.05 -2.33
CA PHE A 451 2.55 -24.93 -2.85
C PHE A 451 2.59 -25.17 -4.36
N GLY A 452 3.33 -24.36 -5.12
CA GLY A 452 3.51 -24.55 -6.56
C GLY A 452 3.36 -23.28 -7.40
N GLN A 453 2.89 -23.43 -8.63
CA GLN A 453 2.70 -22.31 -9.55
C GLN A 453 1.31 -21.70 -9.41
N TYR A 454 1.23 -20.40 -9.67
CA TYR A 454 -0.05 -19.71 -9.70
C TYR A 454 -0.86 -20.13 -10.92
N HIS A 455 -2.09 -20.55 -10.67
CA HIS A 455 -3.08 -20.74 -11.72
C HIS A 455 -3.89 -19.45 -11.94
N ARG A 456 -4.33 -18.82 -10.85
CA ARG A 456 -5.01 -17.51 -10.84
C ARG A 456 -4.58 -16.73 -9.61
N CYS A 457 -4.24 -15.45 -9.73
CA CYS A 457 -3.87 -14.62 -8.58
C CYS A 457 -4.45 -13.21 -8.72
N PHE A 458 -4.70 -12.59 -7.57
CA PHE A 458 -5.14 -11.21 -7.40
C PHE A 458 -4.63 -10.69 -6.04
N SER A 459 -4.79 -9.40 -5.74
CA SER A 459 -4.13 -8.76 -4.60
C SER A 459 -4.61 -9.29 -3.24
N LEU A 460 -5.80 -9.91 -3.21
CA LEU A 460 -6.46 -10.44 -2.03
C LEU A 460 -6.55 -11.96 -2.01
N GLY A 461 -5.93 -12.67 -2.95
CA GLY A 461 -6.02 -14.12 -2.98
C GLY A 461 -5.51 -14.79 -4.25
N GLY A 462 -5.70 -16.10 -4.33
CA GLY A 462 -5.37 -16.85 -5.52
C GLY A 462 -5.59 -18.35 -5.38
N VAL A 463 -5.36 -19.02 -6.50
CA VAL A 463 -5.34 -20.48 -6.68
C VAL A 463 -3.93 -20.89 -7.06
N VAL A 464 -3.32 -21.77 -6.26
CA VAL A 464 -2.00 -22.34 -6.51
C VAL A 464 -2.16 -23.82 -6.80
N LYS A 465 -1.51 -24.29 -7.87
CA LYS A 465 -1.47 -25.70 -8.29
C LYS A 465 -0.01 -26.15 -8.37
N LYS A 466 0.29 -27.41 -8.03
CA LYS A 466 1.67 -27.93 -8.15
C LYS A 466 2.11 -27.98 -9.62
N ARG A 467 1.17 -28.33 -10.50
CA ARG A 467 1.25 -28.34 -11.96
C ARG A 467 -0.11 -27.97 -12.53
N ALA A 468 -0.18 -27.57 -13.80
CA ALA A 468 -1.44 -27.17 -14.44
C ALA A 468 -2.52 -28.28 -14.41
N ASP A 469 -2.10 -29.54 -14.48
CA ASP A 469 -2.89 -30.78 -14.46
C ASP A 469 -3.06 -31.38 -13.05
N SER A 470 -2.61 -30.69 -12.00
CA SER A 470 -2.68 -31.22 -10.64
C SER A 470 -4.14 -31.31 -10.16
N GLU A 471 -4.56 -32.52 -9.79
CA GLU A 471 -5.89 -32.79 -9.21
C GLU A 471 -6.10 -32.05 -7.88
N THR A 472 -5.03 -31.81 -7.12
CA THR A 472 -5.06 -31.02 -5.89
C THR A 472 -4.66 -29.57 -6.15
N LYS A 473 -5.47 -28.64 -5.66
CA LYS A 473 -5.22 -27.19 -5.69
C LYS A 473 -5.43 -26.57 -4.31
N VAL A 474 -4.72 -25.48 -4.03
CA VAL A 474 -4.91 -24.70 -2.80
C VAL A 474 -5.42 -23.31 -3.15
N LEU A 475 -6.37 -22.82 -2.35
CA LEU A 475 -7.01 -21.53 -2.52
C LEU A 475 -6.87 -20.75 -1.23
N PHE A 476 -6.56 -19.46 -1.36
CA PHE A 476 -6.58 -18.54 -0.24
C PHE A 476 -7.15 -17.21 -0.69
N PHE A 477 -7.97 -16.58 0.14
CA PHE A 477 -8.51 -15.26 -0.18
C PHE A 477 -9.00 -14.51 1.07
N TRP A 478 -8.99 -13.19 0.97
CA TRP A 478 -9.30 -12.26 2.06
C TRP A 478 -10.67 -11.62 1.93
N ASP A 479 -11.49 -11.77 2.97
CA ASP A 479 -12.69 -10.97 3.18
C ASP A 479 -12.35 -9.79 4.10
N LEU A 480 -12.02 -8.64 3.50
CA LEU A 480 -11.61 -7.47 4.28
C LEU A 480 -12.75 -6.85 5.09
N GLN A 481 -14.01 -7.03 4.70
CA GLN A 481 -15.14 -6.51 5.48
C GLN A 481 -15.28 -7.23 6.81
N ARG A 482 -15.00 -8.54 6.81
CA ARG A 482 -15.06 -9.36 8.02
C ARG A 482 -13.69 -9.55 8.68
N CYS A 483 -12.63 -9.00 8.08
CA CYS A 483 -11.24 -9.24 8.46
C CYS A 483 -10.91 -10.75 8.57
N LYS A 484 -11.38 -11.54 7.58
CA LYS A 484 -11.21 -13.00 7.57
C LYS A 484 -10.34 -13.46 6.41
N LEU A 485 -9.45 -14.42 6.69
CA LEU A 485 -8.70 -15.15 5.69
C LEU A 485 -9.28 -16.55 5.57
N THR A 486 -9.66 -16.95 4.35
CA THR A 486 -10.03 -18.33 4.07
C THR A 486 -8.83 -19.06 3.47
N LEU A 487 -8.51 -20.23 4.01
CA LEU A 487 -7.54 -21.16 3.43
C LEU A 487 -8.27 -22.45 3.09
N ARG A 488 -8.07 -22.97 1.88
CA ARG A 488 -8.73 -24.18 1.42
C ARG A 488 -7.78 -25.03 0.59
N ALA A 489 -7.79 -26.33 0.85
CA ALA A 489 -7.28 -27.34 -0.07
C ALA A 489 -8.46 -28.04 -0.75
N GLN A 490 -8.39 -28.21 -2.07
CA GLN A 490 -9.38 -28.94 -2.86
C GLN A 490 -8.69 -30.02 -3.67
N SER A 491 -9.37 -31.14 -3.88
CA SER A 491 -8.91 -32.15 -4.80
C SER A 491 -10.07 -32.87 -5.49
N GLU A 492 -9.89 -33.18 -6.76
CA GLU A 492 -10.79 -34.03 -7.54
C GLU A 492 -10.41 -35.49 -7.21
N GLY A 493 -11.26 -36.23 -6.49
CA GLY A 493 -10.90 -37.56 -5.99
C GLY A 493 -11.99 -38.17 -5.10
N ASP A 494 -12.04 -39.51 -5.06
CA ASP A 494 -13.15 -40.34 -4.56
C ASP A 494 -13.41 -40.31 -3.02
N GLY A 495 -13.04 -39.22 -2.34
CA GLY A 495 -13.51 -38.91 -0.98
C GLY A 495 -13.05 -39.85 0.13
N ARG A 496 -12.09 -40.75 -0.15
CA ARG A 496 -11.54 -41.71 0.82
C ARG A 496 -10.87 -41.03 2.02
N GLU A 497 -10.80 -41.74 3.14
CA GLU A 497 -10.26 -41.23 4.41
C GLU A 497 -8.81 -40.72 4.30
N ALA A 498 -7.91 -41.48 3.67
CA ALA A 498 -6.53 -41.06 3.41
C ALA A 498 -6.43 -39.75 2.58
N HIS A 499 -7.46 -39.46 1.78
CA HIS A 499 -7.54 -38.23 1.00
C HIS A 499 -7.94 -37.03 1.86
N ARG A 500 -8.79 -37.24 2.89
CA ARG A 500 -9.17 -36.20 3.85
C ARG A 500 -7.98 -35.78 4.70
N ASP A 501 -7.20 -36.74 5.21
CA ASP A 501 -6.00 -36.46 6.01
C ASP A 501 -4.98 -35.64 5.22
N ALA A 502 -4.79 -35.95 3.93
CA ALA A 502 -3.93 -35.18 3.04
C ALA A 502 -4.42 -33.72 2.86
N LEU A 503 -5.73 -33.51 2.70
CA LEU A 503 -6.32 -32.16 2.60
C LEU A 503 -6.19 -31.39 3.92
N HIS A 504 -6.38 -32.05 5.07
CA HIS A 504 -6.15 -31.47 6.39
C HIS A 504 -4.70 -31.02 6.57
N GLN A 505 -3.75 -31.92 6.31
CA GLN A 505 -2.32 -31.62 6.40
C GLN A 505 -1.95 -30.43 5.50
N ARG A 506 -2.52 -30.38 4.30
CA ARG A 506 -2.30 -29.27 3.36
C ARG A 506 -2.79 -27.93 3.92
N VAL A 507 -3.97 -27.90 4.52
CA VAL A 507 -4.50 -26.69 5.17
C VAL A 507 -3.66 -26.28 6.37
N ASP A 508 -3.18 -27.23 7.18
CA ASP A 508 -2.30 -26.92 8.30
C ASP A 508 -0.94 -26.38 7.85
N ASP A 509 -0.40 -26.89 6.74
CA ASP A 509 0.80 -26.31 6.14
C ASP A 509 0.54 -24.88 5.63
N MET A 510 -0.64 -24.62 5.03
CA MET A 510 -1.03 -23.26 4.64
C MET A 510 -1.11 -22.32 5.86
N LYS A 511 -1.64 -22.79 7.00
CA LYS A 511 -1.65 -22.02 8.25
C LYS A 511 -0.24 -21.65 8.70
N LYS A 512 0.70 -22.61 8.70
CA LYS A 512 2.11 -22.36 9.07
C LYS A 512 2.74 -21.29 8.18
N VAL A 513 2.46 -21.33 6.87
CA VAL A 513 2.93 -20.30 5.93
C VAL A 513 2.36 -18.93 6.30
N VAL A 514 1.06 -18.84 6.55
CA VAL A 514 0.41 -17.59 6.97
C VAL A 514 1.01 -17.03 8.26
N LEU A 515 1.17 -17.88 9.28
CA LEU A 515 1.72 -17.49 10.58
C LEU A 515 3.17 -17.02 10.45
N ARG A 516 4.00 -17.72 9.67
CA ARG A 516 5.38 -17.29 9.38
C ARG A 516 5.46 -15.96 8.65
N VAL A 517 4.53 -15.70 7.72
CA VAL A 517 4.46 -14.37 7.08
C VAL A 517 4.01 -13.34 8.12
N ALA A 518 3.00 -13.64 8.94
CA ALA A 518 2.49 -12.74 9.98
C ALA A 518 3.55 -12.34 11.01
N GLU A 519 4.44 -13.25 11.39
CA GLU A 519 5.58 -12.98 12.29
C GLU A 519 6.49 -11.85 11.81
N GLN A 520 6.51 -11.55 10.50
CA GLN A 520 7.28 -10.42 9.99
C GLN A 520 6.63 -9.06 10.28
N TRP A 521 5.36 -9.00 10.66
CA TRP A 521 4.67 -7.74 10.96
C TRP A 521 4.40 -7.60 12.46
N ALA A 522 4.67 -6.41 12.97
CA ALA A 522 4.33 -6.09 14.34
C ALA A 522 2.80 -6.07 14.53
N GLY A 523 2.34 -6.75 15.57
CA GLY A 523 0.95 -6.78 16.01
C GLY A 523 -0.01 -7.61 15.19
N VAL A 524 0.46 -8.28 14.15
CA VAL A 524 -0.39 -9.17 13.35
C VAL A 524 -0.67 -10.45 14.13
N ASP A 525 -1.87 -10.51 14.71
CA ASP A 525 -2.41 -11.74 15.31
C ASP A 525 -3.46 -12.35 14.40
N LEU A 526 -3.25 -13.61 14.03
CA LEU A 526 -4.12 -14.40 13.19
C LEU A 526 -4.56 -15.62 13.96
N THR A 527 -5.84 -15.63 14.34
CA THR A 527 -6.44 -16.73 15.09
C THR A 527 -7.27 -17.61 14.16
N PHE A 528 -6.89 -18.87 14.05
CA PHE A 528 -7.68 -19.88 13.36
C PHE A 528 -8.58 -20.55 14.41
N THR A 529 -9.78 -19.99 14.59
CA THR A 529 -10.71 -20.35 15.66
C THR A 529 -11.47 -21.64 15.43
N GLN A 530 -11.33 -22.25 14.24
CA GLN A 530 -12.03 -23.45 13.84
C GLN A 530 -11.02 -24.52 13.43
N GLU A 531 -11.29 -25.77 13.80
CA GLU A 531 -10.62 -26.91 13.18
C GLU A 531 -10.93 -26.93 11.68
N PRO A 532 -10.01 -27.44 10.84
CA PRO A 532 -10.30 -27.54 9.42
C PRO A 532 -11.56 -28.39 9.20
N VAL A 533 -12.53 -27.85 8.48
CA VAL A 533 -13.80 -28.53 8.21
C VAL A 533 -13.76 -29.11 6.80
N VAL A 534 -14.03 -30.41 6.67
CA VAL A 534 -14.28 -31.06 5.39
C VAL A 534 -15.76 -30.93 5.07
N ASN A 535 -16.15 -29.95 4.26
CA ASN A 535 -17.56 -29.74 3.88
C ASN A 535 -17.71 -29.35 2.41
N TYR A 536 -18.53 -30.12 1.70
CA TYR A 536 -18.74 -30.05 0.26
C TYR A 536 -19.67 -28.91 -0.19
N LYS A 537 -20.61 -28.44 0.65
CA LYS A 537 -21.67 -27.49 0.22
C LYS A 537 -21.61 -26.12 0.88
N GLU A 538 -21.25 -26.03 2.15
CA GLU A 538 -21.16 -24.74 2.86
C GLU A 538 -19.96 -23.92 2.41
N ALA A 539 -18.85 -24.61 2.10
CA ALA A 539 -17.64 -24.01 1.58
C ALA A 539 -17.89 -23.29 0.24
N ALA A 540 -18.63 -23.92 -0.69
CA ALA A 540 -18.99 -23.30 -1.97
C ALA A 540 -19.84 -22.02 -1.80
N ARG A 541 -20.86 -22.05 -0.93
CA ARG A 541 -21.72 -20.88 -0.65
C ARG A 541 -20.97 -19.73 0.01
N ALA A 542 -20.06 -20.02 0.95
CA ALA A 542 -19.25 -19.00 1.60
C ALA A 542 -18.35 -18.26 0.59
N ASN A 543 -17.83 -18.98 -0.40
CA ASN A 543 -16.98 -18.39 -1.45
C ASN A 543 -17.76 -17.51 -2.40
N GLU A 544 -18.92 -17.96 -2.87
CA GLU A 544 -19.77 -17.16 -3.75
C GLU A 544 -20.08 -15.80 -3.11
N GLN A 545 -20.39 -15.79 -1.81
CA GLN A 545 -20.62 -14.55 -1.06
C GLN A 545 -19.37 -13.67 -0.90
N VAL A 546 -18.17 -14.24 -0.82
CA VAL A 546 -16.93 -13.46 -0.73
C VAL A 546 -16.53 -12.89 -2.09
N CYS A 547 -16.57 -13.71 -3.15
CA CYS A 547 -16.30 -13.27 -4.53
C CYS A 547 -17.30 -12.18 -4.96
N ALA A 548 -18.59 -12.35 -4.65
CA ALA A 548 -19.60 -11.34 -4.93
C ALA A 548 -19.33 -10.00 -4.23
N ARG A 549 -18.85 -10.03 -2.98
CA ARG A 549 -18.49 -8.83 -2.22
C ARG A 549 -17.19 -8.18 -2.71
N GLN A 550 -16.20 -8.98 -3.09
CA GLN A 550 -14.94 -8.48 -3.65
C GLN A 550 -15.14 -7.81 -5.01
N ARG A 551 -16.00 -8.35 -5.88
CA ARG A 551 -16.34 -7.74 -7.19
C ARG A 551 -16.94 -6.33 -7.08
N LEU A 552 -17.55 -6.02 -5.94
CA LEU A 552 -18.16 -4.73 -5.66
C LEU A 552 -17.21 -3.77 -4.97
N ARG A 553 -16.09 -4.27 -4.46
CA ARG A 553 -15.07 -3.45 -3.83
C ARG A 553 -14.43 -2.54 -4.87
N GLY A 554 -14.57 -1.24 -4.69
CA GLY A 554 -14.12 -0.24 -5.65
C GLY A 554 -15.20 0.19 -6.66
N GLN A 555 -16.35 -0.50 -6.74
CA GLN A 555 -17.50 0.02 -7.47
C GLN A 555 -18.08 1.21 -6.71
N ARG A 556 -17.98 2.37 -7.32
CA ARG A 556 -18.67 3.57 -6.86
C ARG A 556 -20.10 3.49 -7.37
N VAL A 557 -21.04 3.54 -6.44
CA VAL A 557 -22.46 3.57 -6.74
C VAL A 557 -22.96 4.97 -6.43
N HIS A 558 -23.68 5.58 -7.38
CA HIS A 558 -24.26 6.90 -7.20
C HIS A 558 -25.78 6.83 -7.12
N GLY A 559 -26.37 7.46 -6.10
CA GLY A 559 -27.81 7.55 -5.91
C GLY A 559 -28.37 8.89 -6.36
N THR A 560 -29.41 8.84 -7.21
CA THR A 560 -30.33 9.99 -7.44
C THR A 560 -31.72 9.66 -6.91
N PHE A 561 -32.33 10.63 -6.23
CA PHE A 561 -33.64 10.50 -5.62
C PHE A 561 -34.29 11.88 -5.44
N LYS A 562 -35.52 11.90 -4.96
CA LYS A 562 -36.18 13.12 -4.49
C LYS A 562 -36.10 13.16 -2.96
N SER A 563 -35.91 14.34 -2.35
CA SER A 563 -35.60 14.48 -0.91
C SER A 563 -36.60 13.80 0.02
N GLU A 564 -37.89 13.73 -0.35
CA GLU A 564 -38.93 13.01 0.41
C GLU A 564 -38.69 11.49 0.48
N ASP A 565 -37.87 10.94 -0.41
CA ASP A 565 -37.53 9.52 -0.46
C ASP A 565 -36.16 9.21 0.18
N ALA A 566 -35.59 10.13 0.96
CA ALA A 566 -34.26 9.98 1.57
C ALA A 566 -34.11 8.69 2.39
N LEU A 567 -35.16 8.29 3.13
CA LEU A 567 -35.13 7.08 3.94
C LEU A 567 -34.96 5.81 3.10
N GLU A 568 -35.66 5.71 1.97
CA GLU A 568 -35.53 4.56 1.07
C GLU A 568 -34.17 4.55 0.36
N MET A 569 -33.62 5.72 0.07
CA MET A 569 -32.27 5.80 -0.47
C MET A 569 -31.21 5.39 0.57
N MET A 570 -31.38 5.71 1.86
CA MET A 570 -30.48 5.24 2.91
C MET A 570 -30.50 3.71 3.01
N LYS A 571 -31.65 3.06 2.90
CA LYS A 571 -31.72 1.59 2.84
C LYS A 571 -30.99 1.02 1.62
N ALA A 572 -31.13 1.65 0.45
CA ALA A 572 -30.38 1.25 -0.74
C ALA A 572 -28.87 1.47 -0.56
N ALA A 573 -28.47 2.54 0.13
CA ALA A 573 -27.08 2.81 0.49
C ALA A 573 -26.50 1.76 1.43
N ASP A 574 -27.26 1.37 2.46
CA ASP A 574 -26.90 0.29 3.38
C ASP A 574 -26.76 -1.03 2.61
N ALA A 575 -27.69 -1.32 1.69
CA ALA A 575 -27.60 -2.49 0.83
C ALA A 575 -26.35 -2.47 -0.07
N VAL A 576 -25.97 -1.31 -0.62
CA VAL A 576 -24.74 -1.14 -1.38
C VAL A 576 -23.51 -1.39 -0.50
N GLN A 577 -23.49 -0.81 0.71
CA GLN A 577 -22.40 -0.96 1.65
C GLN A 577 -22.25 -2.42 2.12
N GLN A 578 -23.36 -3.09 2.41
CA GLN A 578 -23.42 -4.52 2.72
C GLN A 578 -22.97 -5.39 1.53
N ALA A 579 -23.21 -4.93 0.31
CA ALA A 579 -22.71 -5.58 -0.89
C ALA A 579 -21.20 -5.31 -1.11
N GLY A 580 -20.61 -4.29 -0.47
CA GLY A 580 -19.20 -3.95 -0.56
C GLY A 580 -18.86 -2.80 -1.52
N GLY A 581 -19.86 -2.12 -2.05
CA GLY A 581 -19.68 -0.91 -2.87
C GLY A 581 -19.54 0.36 -2.03
N THR A 582 -18.99 1.41 -2.64
CA THR A 582 -18.96 2.75 -2.04
C THR A 582 -20.14 3.55 -2.56
N PHE A 583 -21.07 3.92 -1.67
CA PHE A 583 -22.24 4.69 -2.05
C PHE A 583 -22.00 6.20 -1.96
N THR A 584 -22.48 6.95 -2.94
CA THR A 584 -22.41 8.41 -2.95
C THR A 584 -23.75 9.01 -3.33
N TRP A 585 -24.14 10.11 -2.68
CA TRP A 585 -25.23 10.98 -3.12
C TRP A 585 -24.87 12.44 -2.84
N VAL A 586 -25.48 13.36 -3.57
CA VAL A 586 -25.37 14.81 -3.31
C VAL A 586 -26.78 15.39 -3.38
N HIS A 587 -27.38 15.60 -2.21
CA HIS A 587 -28.77 16.12 -2.10
C HIS A 587 -28.83 17.49 -1.43
N ASN A 588 -27.94 17.76 -0.47
CA ASN A 588 -28.06 18.92 0.44
C ASN A 588 -27.55 20.25 -0.14
N ALA A 589 -27.22 20.29 -1.44
CA ALA A 589 -26.54 21.43 -2.06
C ALA A 589 -27.32 22.11 -3.18
N GLN A 590 -28.56 21.71 -3.50
CA GLN A 590 -29.29 22.21 -4.68
C GLN A 590 -29.46 23.76 -4.73
N GLY A 591 -29.26 24.47 -3.62
CA GLY A 591 -29.24 25.94 -3.55
C GLY A 591 -27.88 26.62 -3.79
N LYS A 592 -26.77 25.88 -3.94
CA LYS A 592 -25.43 26.43 -4.21
C LYS A 592 -25.10 26.34 -5.70
N ALA A 593 -24.51 27.38 -6.28
CA ALA A 593 -24.22 27.44 -7.73
C ALA A 593 -23.37 26.27 -8.28
N SER A 594 -22.60 25.57 -7.44
CA SER A 594 -21.69 24.47 -7.84
C SER A 594 -22.22 23.05 -7.56
N TRP A 595 -23.48 22.90 -7.15
CA TRP A 595 -24.01 21.59 -6.74
C TRP A 595 -24.02 20.58 -7.89
N PHE A 596 -24.44 21.02 -9.07
CA PHE A 596 -24.60 20.16 -10.23
C PHE A 596 -23.26 19.66 -10.74
N ASP A 597 -22.22 20.49 -10.72
CA ASP A 597 -20.87 20.09 -11.11
C ASP A 597 -20.31 19.01 -10.16
N THR A 598 -20.50 19.19 -8.85
CA THR A 598 -20.09 18.22 -7.84
C THR A 598 -20.86 16.90 -8.00
N TRP A 599 -22.18 16.99 -8.20
CA TRP A 599 -23.04 15.83 -8.44
C TRP A 599 -22.62 15.10 -9.73
N ARG A 600 -22.43 15.83 -10.84
CA ARG A 600 -22.06 15.30 -12.15
C ARG A 600 -20.69 14.63 -12.11
N GLN A 601 -19.72 15.20 -11.40
CA GLN A 601 -18.41 14.60 -11.22
C GLN A 601 -18.50 13.27 -10.47
N LYS A 602 -19.26 13.20 -9.36
CA LYS A 602 -19.45 11.96 -8.59
C LYS A 602 -20.23 10.91 -9.39
N CYS A 603 -21.27 11.31 -10.11
CA CYS A 603 -22.05 10.45 -10.99
C CYS A 603 -21.15 9.84 -12.09
N ARG A 604 -20.29 10.65 -12.73
CA ARG A 604 -19.34 10.18 -13.75
C ARG A 604 -18.26 9.23 -13.24
N GLN A 605 -17.96 9.28 -11.94
CA GLN A 605 -17.03 8.35 -11.31
C GLN A 605 -17.70 7.03 -10.92
N ALA A 606 -19.04 6.94 -11.01
CA ALA A 606 -19.79 5.76 -10.62
C ALA A 606 -19.86 4.73 -11.74
N SER A 607 -19.66 3.47 -11.38
CA SER A 607 -19.84 2.31 -12.28
C SER A 607 -21.29 1.80 -12.26
N VAL A 608 -22.05 2.15 -11.23
CA VAL A 608 -23.48 1.83 -11.09
C VAL A 608 -24.23 3.08 -10.62
N ILE A 609 -25.38 3.35 -11.23
CA ILE A 609 -26.25 4.46 -10.86
C ILE A 609 -27.59 3.89 -10.41
N ILE A 610 -28.02 4.24 -9.19
CA ILE A 610 -29.32 3.90 -8.64
C ILE A 610 -30.25 5.11 -8.77
N VAL A 611 -31.33 4.93 -9.52
CA VAL A 611 -32.43 5.90 -9.61
C VAL A 611 -33.58 5.41 -8.76
N LEU A 612 -33.93 6.17 -7.71
CA LEU A 612 -35.11 5.89 -6.90
C LEU A 612 -36.36 6.40 -7.60
N PHE A 613 -36.97 5.55 -8.43
CA PHE A 613 -38.09 5.86 -9.29
C PHE A 613 -39.43 5.73 -8.55
N SER A 614 -39.56 6.47 -7.45
CA SER A 614 -40.71 6.47 -6.55
C SER A 614 -41.92 7.22 -7.13
N LYS A 615 -43.03 7.23 -6.39
CA LYS A 615 -44.18 8.12 -6.71
C LYS A 615 -43.77 9.60 -6.61
N SER A 616 -42.96 9.97 -5.63
CA SER A 616 -42.49 11.33 -5.38
C SER A 616 -41.61 11.84 -6.53
N TYR A 617 -40.66 11.00 -6.99
CA TYR A 617 -39.83 11.27 -8.15
C TYR A 617 -40.67 11.52 -9.41
N ARG A 618 -41.66 10.65 -9.66
CA ARG A 618 -42.57 10.76 -10.82
C ARG A 618 -43.51 11.96 -10.74
N GLY A 619 -44.01 12.26 -9.54
CA GLY A 619 -45.01 13.31 -9.31
C GLY A 619 -44.41 14.72 -9.30
N ASN A 620 -43.10 14.86 -9.06
CA ASN A 620 -42.43 16.15 -8.98
C ASN A 620 -41.06 16.13 -9.66
N PHE A 621 -41.05 15.92 -10.97
CA PHE A 621 -39.84 15.82 -11.78
C PHE A 621 -39.27 17.20 -12.15
N THR A 622 -38.62 17.81 -11.16
CA THR A 622 -38.01 19.15 -11.21
C THR A 622 -36.91 19.28 -12.28
N GLU A 623 -36.57 20.51 -12.68
CA GLU A 623 -35.46 20.78 -13.61
C GLU A 623 -34.11 20.20 -13.15
N ALA A 624 -33.82 20.23 -11.85
CA ALA A 624 -32.63 19.57 -11.29
C ALA A 624 -32.61 18.06 -11.62
N LEU A 625 -33.72 17.36 -11.36
CA LEU A 625 -33.84 15.93 -11.68
C LEU A 625 -33.81 15.65 -13.19
N LYS A 626 -34.26 16.58 -14.04
CA LYS A 626 -34.11 16.47 -15.49
C LYS A 626 -32.65 16.55 -15.92
N GLN A 627 -31.88 17.47 -15.34
CA GLN A 627 -30.44 17.60 -15.59
C GLN A 627 -29.69 16.35 -15.13
N GLU A 628 -30.01 15.84 -13.93
CA GLU A 628 -29.45 14.58 -13.42
C GLU A 628 -29.79 13.40 -14.36
N ALA A 629 -31.07 13.24 -14.70
CA ALA A 629 -31.54 12.16 -15.54
C ALA A 629 -30.90 12.15 -16.95
N LYS A 630 -30.64 13.33 -17.51
CA LYS A 630 -29.93 13.45 -18.79
C LYS A 630 -28.53 12.86 -18.72
N VAL A 631 -27.75 13.24 -17.70
CA VAL A 631 -26.39 12.69 -17.50
C VAL A 631 -26.43 11.18 -17.28
N ILE A 632 -27.39 10.69 -16.50
CA ILE A 632 -27.53 9.25 -16.22
C ILE A 632 -27.88 8.49 -17.49
N LYS A 633 -28.80 9.01 -18.30
CA LYS A 633 -29.16 8.43 -19.60
C LYS A 633 -27.95 8.35 -20.52
N ASP A 634 -27.20 9.45 -20.67
CA ASP A 634 -25.99 9.48 -21.50
C ASP A 634 -24.96 8.43 -21.05
N MET A 635 -24.76 8.29 -19.73
CA MET A 635 -23.84 7.32 -19.16
C MET A 635 -24.29 5.88 -19.39
N TYR A 636 -25.59 5.60 -19.26
CA TYR A 636 -26.16 4.28 -19.51
C TYR A 636 -26.08 3.90 -21.00
N GLU A 637 -26.48 4.79 -21.90
CA GLU A 637 -26.46 4.56 -23.36
C GLU A 637 -25.02 4.38 -23.87
N SER A 638 -24.07 5.14 -23.32
CA SER A 638 -22.64 4.99 -23.62
C SER A 638 -21.98 3.78 -22.94
N LYS A 639 -22.74 2.98 -22.18
CA LYS A 639 -22.24 1.84 -21.38
C LYS A 639 -21.13 2.20 -20.39
N LEU A 640 -21.09 3.46 -19.95
CA LEU A 640 -20.14 3.96 -18.95
C LEU A 640 -20.57 3.56 -17.53
N ALA A 641 -21.86 3.36 -17.30
CA ALA A 641 -22.38 2.88 -16.01
C ALA A 641 -23.59 1.95 -16.20
N LYS A 642 -23.77 1.03 -15.24
CA LYS A 642 -24.98 0.20 -15.11
C LYS A 642 -26.10 1.02 -14.48
N LEU A 643 -27.35 0.78 -14.88
CA LEU A 643 -28.50 1.56 -14.39
C LEU A 643 -29.49 0.70 -13.61
N TYR A 644 -29.76 1.08 -12.36
CA TYR A 644 -30.62 0.37 -11.43
C TYR A 644 -31.80 1.26 -11.09
N VAL A 645 -32.97 0.94 -11.64
CA VAL A 645 -34.23 1.66 -11.40
C VAL A 645 -34.95 1.02 -10.21
N PHE A 646 -34.76 1.61 -9.04
CA PHE A 646 -35.31 1.14 -7.79
C PHE A 646 -36.67 1.80 -7.50
N ASP A 647 -37.76 1.05 -7.59
CA ASP A 647 -39.10 1.50 -7.17
C ASP A 647 -39.45 0.81 -5.83
N PRO A 648 -39.51 1.55 -4.70
CA PRO A 648 -39.70 0.96 -3.37
C PRO A 648 -41.08 0.30 -3.19
N LYS A 649 -42.02 0.51 -4.12
CA LYS A 649 -43.29 -0.24 -4.14
C LYS A 649 -43.16 -1.63 -4.75
N LYS A 650 -42.16 -1.84 -5.60
CA LYS A 650 -41.97 -3.07 -6.37
C LYS A 650 -40.75 -3.87 -5.88
N HIS A 651 -39.78 -3.19 -5.28
CA HIS A 651 -38.50 -3.77 -4.91
C HIS A 651 -38.19 -3.46 -3.45
N GLY A 652 -37.64 -4.44 -2.73
CA GLY A 652 -36.95 -4.23 -1.45
C GLY A 652 -35.49 -3.81 -1.67
N SER A 653 -34.85 -3.22 -0.67
CA SER A 653 -33.41 -2.86 -0.72
C SER A 653 -32.51 -4.08 -0.92
N GLU A 654 -32.96 -5.27 -0.52
CA GLU A 654 -32.28 -6.55 -0.76
C GLU A 654 -32.13 -6.84 -2.26
N ALA A 655 -33.07 -6.36 -3.09
CA ALA A 655 -32.95 -6.50 -4.55
C ALA A 655 -31.74 -5.72 -5.09
N VAL A 656 -31.44 -4.55 -4.52
CA VAL A 656 -30.23 -3.77 -4.87
C VAL A 656 -28.98 -4.59 -4.53
N GLN A 657 -28.91 -5.11 -3.31
CA GLN A 657 -27.79 -5.94 -2.86
C GLN A 657 -27.58 -7.16 -3.76
N VAL A 658 -28.64 -7.93 -4.04
CA VAL A 658 -28.58 -9.15 -4.86
C VAL A 658 -28.15 -8.84 -6.29
N ASN A 659 -28.68 -7.78 -6.91
CA ASN A 659 -28.32 -7.42 -8.28
C ASN A 659 -26.87 -6.94 -8.37
N LEU A 660 -26.41 -6.14 -7.40
CA LEU A 660 -25.02 -5.73 -7.29
C LEU A 660 -24.10 -6.96 -7.16
N GLN A 661 -24.41 -7.87 -6.24
CA GLN A 661 -23.61 -9.08 -5.97
C GLN A 661 -23.52 -9.99 -7.21
N LYS A 662 -24.61 -10.09 -7.97
CA LYS A 662 -24.65 -10.82 -9.25
C LYS A 662 -24.00 -10.07 -10.41
N GLY A 663 -23.59 -8.81 -10.21
CA GLY A 663 -23.03 -7.97 -11.26
C GLY A 663 -24.03 -7.66 -12.39
N ALA A 664 -25.33 -7.70 -12.12
CA ALA A 664 -26.38 -7.56 -13.13
C ALA A 664 -26.21 -6.28 -13.96
N ALA A 665 -26.42 -6.37 -15.28
CA ALA A 665 -26.24 -5.25 -16.21
C ALA A 665 -27.21 -4.09 -15.95
N GLY A 666 -28.33 -4.35 -15.28
CA GLY A 666 -29.32 -3.37 -14.83
C GLY A 666 -30.30 -4.00 -13.83
N MET A 667 -31.12 -3.15 -13.20
CA MET A 667 -32.16 -3.57 -12.25
C MET A 667 -33.45 -2.79 -12.49
N GLY A 668 -34.59 -3.45 -12.31
CA GLY A 668 -35.91 -2.81 -12.39
C GLY A 668 -36.35 -2.44 -13.80
N ASP A 669 -37.35 -1.57 -13.90
CA ASP A 669 -37.99 -1.22 -15.17
C ASP A 669 -37.32 -0.02 -15.83
N ILE A 670 -36.14 -0.26 -16.40
CA ILE A 670 -35.34 0.75 -17.12
C ILE A 670 -36.13 1.32 -18.30
N GLY A 671 -36.89 0.48 -19.01
CA GLY A 671 -37.72 0.89 -20.14
C GLY A 671 -38.80 1.91 -19.74
N ALA A 672 -39.49 1.68 -18.62
CA ALA A 672 -40.46 2.63 -18.09
C ALA A 672 -39.82 3.95 -17.66
N TRP A 673 -38.62 3.92 -17.08
CA TRP A 673 -37.90 5.14 -16.72
C TRP A 673 -37.47 5.94 -17.97
N LEU A 674 -36.89 5.30 -18.98
CA LEU A 674 -36.54 5.96 -20.25
C LEU A 674 -37.80 6.50 -20.98
N GLY A 675 -38.90 5.75 -20.95
CA GLY A 675 -40.19 6.21 -21.45
C GLY A 675 -40.72 7.43 -20.68
N PHE A 676 -40.50 7.47 -19.37
CA PHE A 676 -40.85 8.62 -18.53
C PHE A 676 -40.01 9.86 -18.88
N LEU A 677 -38.70 9.71 -19.10
CA LEU A 677 -37.81 10.82 -19.50
C LEU A 677 -38.26 11.47 -20.82
N ARG A 678 -38.55 10.66 -21.84
CA ARG A 678 -39.04 11.14 -23.15
C ARG A 678 -40.33 11.96 -23.03
N ARG A 679 -41.29 11.51 -22.20
CA ARG A 679 -42.54 12.25 -21.95
C ARG A 679 -42.32 13.61 -21.27
N HIS A 680 -41.18 13.80 -20.61
CA HIS A 680 -40.83 15.05 -19.91
C HIS A 680 -39.77 15.88 -20.66
N GLY A 681 -39.54 15.59 -21.94
CA GLY A 681 -38.64 16.38 -22.80
C GLY A 681 -37.14 16.17 -22.51
N VAL A 682 -36.78 15.11 -21.78
CA VAL A 682 -35.38 14.70 -21.59
C VAL A 682 -35.04 13.70 -22.69
N ASN A 683 -34.45 14.22 -23.77
CA ASN A 683 -34.00 13.44 -24.92
C ASN A 683 -32.56 12.97 -24.75
#